data_AF-R6XLH5-F1
#
_entry.id   AF-R6XLH5-F1
#
_cell.length_a   1.000
_cell.length_b   1.000
_cell.length_c   1.000
_cell.angle_alpha   90.00
_cell.angle_beta   90.00
_cell.angle_gamma   90.00
#
_symmetry.space_group_name_H-M   'P 1'
#
loop_
_entity.id
_entity.type
_entity.pdbx_description
1 polymer ?
#
loop_
_entity_poly.entity_id
_entity_poly.type
_entity_poly.pdbx_seq_one_letter_code
_entity_poly.pdbx_strand_id
1 'polypeptide(L)'
;MKKKNLIILLLIPFVITLVGVITINTTFNFIENDMIGIDWSYDEIEGIKLEDKLHKLVASPIYEQGYPPLKEEALVWSVYDSDNHEENKYAKIVNENDNWYLQPLQIGEVKVTCSNKKGNIFKTMTVIIFKEGAIVVQSKIKASQNNIDPNIYYGEYDFDNNLYKQKATFEFEVKTIGDLQINDLQYVNNTPDIIEIDEVNKIVKIKTSGDASFTVKTNNDEMVKPMTYSFKVVKDGVNVYDYNQLLACTNKSTNGEIVVLRKSFESVNNLNNTTDNNVVCFGNYTDGKKIDFTSDVYSFETTYNQDYIKAWNEFVNSNPRYKKISNRVLAGIRVQKDFYGNGYTINLHNLTFPSSTMDVVDSNGNKTTIPALSKDDLYRGPLPFYSLGEHDNMPLIEAFGQDNVGMYVDGSNILINDVNLKNCDFGNLMSNLDYVGTVLETNGNNITIKNSRLSNGKQVVRSFSSTNVSIVNSMLSNARNFLLTIGSNDYIKADLLKEYEFTLLNGEKITSTINNYLMKSNAGDDTLNAFVIGSFTDKEKMRKAILDIQNALNDESLIKDIYKGSMNIKDTMFYRSGIASIGMDTMFSGPFLESSTPSVVNMLLTGLNVPYIPNHVGGMSYPVELNITGKTKFYDYKEWNNLDITGLINENISSFVDDAKEMFGVTDANIGDISIDTIFPIKSFLKSSVVTTTSSDGKVYVNIPIAYYGGGANLSKVTFDTEDLKYDSCKLTVVDLLDKYLSLKGIDLDNINLDKLDLAVIKNVMLKCVTIVTGYEPFKFISVNKQGYLFDEGPRAPQALELIKNAQGE
;
A
#
# COMPACT_ATOMS: atom_id res chain seq x y z
N MET A 1 1.27 -18.23 -52.35
CA MET A 1 2.28 -17.93 -51.31
C MET A 1 3.64 -18.44 -51.76
N LYS A 2 4.65 -17.57 -51.89
CA LYS A 2 6.02 -17.99 -52.27
C LYS A 2 6.74 -18.57 -51.04
N LYS A 3 7.52 -19.65 -51.24
CA LYS A 3 8.20 -20.47 -50.21
C LYS A 3 9.05 -19.70 -49.17
N LYS A 4 9.38 -18.42 -49.38
CA LYS A 4 10.13 -17.58 -48.42
C LYS A 4 9.29 -17.09 -47.23
N ASN A 5 7.97 -16.85 -47.41
CA ASN A 5 7.12 -16.33 -46.32
C ASN A 5 6.82 -17.40 -45.26
N LEU A 6 6.88 -18.68 -45.65
CA LEU A 6 6.75 -19.81 -44.72
C LEU A 6 7.96 -19.90 -43.77
N ILE A 7 9.17 -19.61 -44.26
CA ILE A 7 10.41 -19.68 -43.48
C ILE A 7 10.44 -18.57 -42.41
N ILE A 8 9.95 -17.37 -42.73
CA ILE A 8 9.85 -16.25 -41.78
C ILE A 8 8.77 -16.53 -40.72
N LEU A 9 7.60 -17.05 -41.12
CA LEU A 9 6.55 -17.44 -40.17
C LEU A 9 6.96 -18.62 -39.26
N LEU A 10 7.84 -19.51 -39.75
CA LEU A 10 8.38 -20.65 -39.00
C LEU A 10 9.55 -20.29 -38.07
N LEU A 11 10.28 -19.20 -38.35
CA LEU A 11 11.42 -18.76 -37.54
C LEU A 11 10.99 -17.91 -36.33
N ILE A 12 9.92 -17.12 -36.46
CA ILE A 12 9.39 -16.27 -35.37
C ILE A 12 9.16 -17.05 -34.05
N PRO A 13 8.44 -18.20 -34.03
CA PRO A 13 8.28 -18.97 -32.79
C PRO A 13 9.56 -19.59 -32.24
N PHE A 14 10.56 -19.88 -33.10
CA PHE A 14 11.85 -20.47 -32.70
C PHE A 14 12.85 -19.43 -32.14
N VAL A 15 12.75 -18.18 -32.58
CA VAL A 15 13.58 -17.07 -32.06
C VAL A 15 13.01 -16.53 -30.74
N ILE A 16 11.68 -16.43 -30.62
CA ILE A 16 11.01 -16.08 -29.35
C ILE A 16 11.36 -17.07 -28.22
N THR A 17 11.58 -18.35 -28.53
CA THR A 17 12.04 -19.35 -27.55
C THR A 17 13.54 -19.29 -27.24
N LEU A 18 14.36 -18.66 -28.09
CA LEU A 18 15.82 -18.60 -27.91
C LEU A 18 16.31 -17.29 -27.26
N VAL A 19 15.55 -16.20 -27.37
CA VAL A 19 15.91 -14.84 -26.89
C VAL A 19 15.31 -14.52 -25.51
N GLY A 20 14.79 -15.52 -24.80
CA GLY A 20 14.36 -15.42 -23.39
C GLY A 20 15.49 -15.17 -22.38
N VAL A 21 16.46 -14.31 -22.71
CA VAL A 21 17.46 -13.74 -21.80
C VAL A 21 17.11 -12.27 -21.63
N ILE A 22 16.36 -12.03 -20.56
CA ILE A 22 15.80 -10.77 -20.12
C ILE A 22 16.90 -9.71 -19.98
N THR A 23 16.87 -8.68 -20.83
CA THR A 23 17.58 -7.42 -20.57
C THR A 23 16.51 -6.35 -20.33
N ILE A 24 15.99 -6.27 -19.10
CA ILE A 24 15.10 -5.18 -18.71
C ILE A 24 15.95 -3.90 -18.68
N ASN A 25 15.57 -2.91 -19.47
CA ASN A 25 16.06 -1.53 -19.32
C ASN A 25 15.45 -0.94 -18.04
N THR A 26 15.94 -1.37 -16.88
CA THR A 26 15.39 -0.92 -15.59
C THR A 26 15.97 0.44 -15.24
N THR A 27 15.14 1.48 -15.21
CA THR A 27 15.51 2.73 -14.54
C THR A 27 15.29 2.52 -13.04
N PHE A 28 16.37 2.51 -12.26
CA PHE A 28 16.27 2.33 -10.82
C PHE A 28 15.71 3.59 -10.15
N ASN A 29 14.50 3.48 -9.58
CA ASN A 29 13.90 4.52 -8.76
C ASN A 29 14.46 4.45 -7.34
N PHE A 30 15.72 4.86 -7.19
CA PHE A 30 16.31 5.06 -5.88
C PHE A 30 15.60 6.21 -5.17
N ILE A 31 15.24 5.96 -3.94
CA ILE A 31 14.66 6.94 -3.03
C ILE A 31 15.61 7.12 -1.85
N GLU A 32 15.49 8.25 -1.18
CA GLU A 32 16.25 8.47 0.05
C GLU A 32 15.87 7.38 1.07
N ASN A 33 16.88 6.64 1.54
CA ASN A 33 16.67 5.66 2.60
C ASN A 33 16.30 6.39 3.90
N ASP A 34 15.23 5.93 4.53
CA ASP A 34 14.83 6.42 5.84
C ASP A 34 15.51 5.58 6.93
N MET A 35 15.53 6.09 8.16
CA MET A 35 15.86 5.24 9.30
C MET A 35 14.75 4.22 9.54
N ILE A 36 15.08 3.08 10.14
CA ILE A 36 14.12 2.01 10.49
C ILE A 36 13.74 2.03 11.96
N GLY A 37 14.46 2.79 12.79
CA GLY A 37 14.23 2.88 14.23
C GLY A 37 15.12 3.90 14.91
N ILE A 38 14.92 4.05 16.22
CA ILE A 38 15.71 4.93 17.09
C ILE A 38 16.23 4.07 18.24
N ASP A 39 17.56 4.07 18.40
CA ASP A 39 18.22 3.46 19.54
C ASP A 39 18.40 4.49 20.65
N TRP A 40 17.95 4.13 21.85
CA TRP A 40 18.13 4.91 23.06
C TRP A 40 18.01 4.01 24.29
N SER A 41 18.46 4.49 25.45
CA SER A 41 18.46 3.69 26.69
C SER A 41 17.42 4.13 27.71
N TYR A 42 16.47 4.99 27.33
CA TYR A 42 15.45 5.51 28.23
C TYR A 42 14.34 4.48 28.50
N ASP A 43 13.91 4.40 29.76
CA ASP A 43 12.73 3.68 30.20
C ASP A 43 11.44 4.38 29.69
N GLU A 44 10.29 3.71 29.87
CA GLU A 44 8.98 4.31 29.53
C GLU A 44 8.71 5.59 30.32
N ILE A 45 9.17 5.60 31.58
CA ILE A 45 9.01 6.70 32.52
C ILE A 45 10.36 6.99 33.15
N GLU A 46 10.83 8.22 32.96
CA GLU A 46 12.10 8.74 33.50
C GLU A 46 11.83 9.81 34.56
N GLY A 47 12.80 10.04 35.44
CA GLY A 47 12.72 11.11 36.44
C GLY A 47 13.87 12.09 36.30
N ILE A 48 13.57 13.39 36.27
CA ILE A 48 14.57 14.46 36.20
C ILE A 48 14.36 15.46 37.34
N LYS A 49 15.45 15.85 38.01
CA LYS A 49 15.38 16.81 39.11
C LYS A 49 15.22 18.24 38.57
N LEU A 50 14.34 19.02 39.16
CA LEU A 50 14.08 20.41 38.77
C LEU A 50 15.34 21.31 38.86
N GLU A 51 16.25 20.97 39.77
CA GLU A 51 17.51 21.68 40.00
C GLU A 51 18.54 21.44 38.88
N ASP A 52 18.36 20.38 38.09
CA ASP A 52 19.21 20.08 36.94
C ASP A 52 18.92 21.10 35.84
N LYS A 53 19.85 22.03 35.61
CA LYS A 53 19.63 23.10 34.64
C LYS A 53 19.42 22.59 33.21
N LEU A 54 20.15 21.55 32.80
CA LEU A 54 20.08 20.94 31.47
C LEU A 54 20.36 19.44 31.59
N HIS A 55 19.41 18.61 31.16
CA HIS A 55 19.57 17.16 31.05
C HIS A 55 19.82 16.77 29.60
N LYS A 56 20.97 16.14 29.31
CA LYS A 56 21.34 15.79 27.93
C LYS A 56 20.45 14.67 27.39
N LEU A 57 19.88 14.88 26.21
CA LEU A 57 19.09 13.89 25.48
C LEU A 57 19.99 13.16 24.47
N VAL A 58 19.99 11.84 24.51
CA VAL A 58 20.88 10.99 23.69
C VAL A 58 20.07 9.90 23.00
N ALA A 59 20.14 9.87 21.68
CA ALA A 59 19.58 8.82 20.85
C ALA A 59 20.40 8.71 19.56
N SER A 60 20.37 7.54 18.93
CA SER A 60 21.03 7.28 17.66
C SER A 60 20.04 6.71 16.64
N PRO A 61 20.11 7.11 15.37
CA PRO A 61 19.27 6.51 14.33
C PRO A 61 19.71 5.08 14.03
N ILE A 62 18.76 4.18 13.80
CA ILE A 62 18.99 2.82 13.33
C ILE A 62 18.68 2.78 11.84
N TYR A 63 19.63 2.33 11.02
CA TYR A 63 19.46 2.18 9.58
C TYR A 63 19.43 0.72 9.18
N GLU A 64 18.77 0.44 8.05
CA GLU A 64 18.77 -0.87 7.44
C GLU A 64 20.20 -1.29 7.05
N GLN A 65 20.56 -2.54 7.35
CA GLN A 65 21.89 -3.05 7.04
C GLN A 65 22.11 -3.08 5.53
N GLY A 66 23.23 -2.51 5.07
CA GLY A 66 23.58 -2.47 3.64
C GLY A 66 22.98 -1.29 2.86
N TYR A 67 22.10 -0.49 3.49
CA TYR A 67 21.50 0.70 2.87
C TYR A 67 21.76 1.94 3.74
N PRO A 68 22.99 2.51 3.74
CA PRO A 68 23.23 3.74 4.49
C PRO A 68 22.41 4.90 3.88
N PRO A 69 21.93 5.85 4.71
CA PRO A 69 21.24 7.03 4.19
C PRO A 69 22.20 7.90 3.37
N LEU A 70 21.67 8.65 2.40
CA LEU A 70 22.48 9.59 1.60
C LEU A 70 23.09 10.71 2.47
N LYS A 71 22.43 11.02 3.60
CA LYS A 71 22.89 11.93 4.64
C LYS A 71 22.35 11.43 5.97
N GLU A 72 23.16 11.45 7.02
CA GLU A 72 22.65 11.16 8.37
C GLU A 72 21.46 12.06 8.68
N GLU A 73 20.33 11.42 8.97
CA GLU A 73 19.12 12.14 9.32
C GLU A 73 19.27 12.68 10.75
N ALA A 74 19.21 13.99 10.91
CA ALA A 74 19.27 14.56 12.25
C ALA A 74 18.01 14.19 13.04
N LEU A 75 18.19 13.66 14.25
CA LEU A 75 17.10 13.46 15.18
C LEU A 75 16.63 14.80 15.74
N VAL A 76 15.32 14.95 15.86
CA VAL A 76 14.66 16.11 16.44
C VAL A 76 13.92 15.70 17.71
N TRP A 77 13.89 16.62 18.67
CA TRP A 77 13.28 16.39 19.98
C TRP A 77 12.16 17.39 20.21
N SER A 78 11.06 16.89 20.77
CA SER A 78 9.93 17.72 21.20
C SER A 78 9.48 17.34 22.60
N VAL A 79 8.89 18.31 23.30
CA VAL A 79 8.29 18.11 24.62
C VAL A 79 6.91 18.75 24.67
N TYR A 80 5.99 18.11 25.36
CA TYR A 80 4.68 18.66 25.70
C TYR A 80 4.28 18.25 27.12
N ASP A 81 3.51 19.08 27.79
CA ASP A 81 3.04 18.82 29.14
C ASP A 81 1.90 17.78 29.10
N SER A 82 1.94 16.76 29.97
CA SER A 82 0.94 15.68 29.98
C SER A 82 -0.46 16.17 30.39
N ASP A 83 -0.54 17.25 31.19
CA ASP A 83 -1.76 17.65 31.92
C ASP A 83 -2.18 19.13 31.74
N ASN A 84 -1.45 19.96 30.98
CA ASN A 84 -1.69 21.41 30.94
C ASN A 84 -1.26 22.08 29.63
N HIS A 85 -2.21 22.60 28.85
CA HIS A 85 -1.95 23.01 27.46
C HIS A 85 -1.76 24.52 27.23
N GLU A 86 -2.12 25.40 28.18
CA GLU A 86 -2.23 26.85 27.86
C GLU A 86 -1.45 27.85 28.74
N GLU A 87 -0.93 27.52 29.93
CA GLU A 87 -0.31 28.58 30.77
C GLU A 87 1.02 28.26 31.49
N ASN A 88 1.35 27.00 31.80
CA ASN A 88 2.58 26.68 32.55
C ASN A 88 3.36 25.52 31.93
N LYS A 89 4.45 25.83 31.20
CA LYS A 89 5.36 24.82 30.65
C LYS A 89 6.18 24.17 31.75
N TYR A 90 6.06 22.86 31.93
CA TYR A 90 6.87 22.12 32.90
C TYR A 90 8.31 21.94 32.42
N ALA A 91 8.52 21.89 31.10
CA ALA A 91 9.85 21.76 30.50
C ALA A 91 9.96 22.46 29.14
N LYS A 92 11.19 22.58 28.63
CA LYS A 92 11.44 22.91 27.22
C LYS A 92 12.64 22.15 26.66
N ILE A 93 12.63 21.92 25.35
CA ILE A 93 13.78 21.41 24.61
C ILE A 93 14.72 22.58 24.28
N VAL A 94 16.01 22.39 24.51
CA VAL A 94 17.08 23.34 24.18
C VAL A 94 18.09 22.65 23.28
N ASN A 95 18.57 23.34 22.25
CA ASN A 95 19.66 22.87 21.38
C ASN A 95 20.87 23.79 21.58
N GLU A 96 21.98 23.24 22.08
CA GLU A 96 23.25 23.94 22.27
C GLU A 96 24.39 23.13 21.66
N ASN A 97 25.15 23.72 20.73
CA ASN A 97 26.31 23.09 20.07
C ASN A 97 26.00 21.68 19.54
N ASP A 98 24.91 21.53 18.78
CA ASP A 98 24.44 20.26 18.21
C ASP A 98 24.06 19.17 19.23
N ASN A 99 23.90 19.53 20.52
CA ASN A 99 23.38 18.64 21.54
C ASN A 99 21.98 19.09 21.98
N TRP A 100 21.09 18.11 22.14
CA TRP A 100 19.73 18.34 22.62
C TRP A 100 19.68 18.16 24.14
N TYR A 101 18.92 19.02 24.81
CA TYR A 101 18.72 18.99 26.25
C TYR A 101 17.25 19.17 26.60
N LEU A 102 16.81 18.48 27.64
CA LEU A 102 15.59 18.82 28.36
C LEU A 102 15.93 19.79 29.49
N GLN A 103 15.33 20.97 29.48
CA GLN A 103 15.41 21.93 30.57
C GLN A 103 14.13 21.84 31.41
N PRO A 104 14.18 21.36 32.67
CA PRO A 104 13.05 21.43 33.57
C PRO A 104 12.79 22.88 34.01
N LEU A 105 11.52 23.26 34.09
CA LEU A 105 11.06 24.61 34.45
C LEU A 105 10.18 24.59 35.70
N GLN A 106 9.35 23.55 35.84
CA GLN A 106 8.44 23.38 36.98
C GLN A 106 8.20 21.88 37.24
N ILE A 107 7.85 21.54 38.48
CA ILE A 107 7.39 20.20 38.85
C ILE A 107 6.14 19.84 38.05
N GLY A 108 6.18 18.72 37.35
CA GLY A 108 5.10 18.26 36.49
C GLY A 108 5.49 17.02 35.70
N GLU A 109 4.57 16.52 34.89
CA GLU A 109 4.81 15.42 33.98
C GLU A 109 4.84 15.93 32.54
N VAL A 110 5.86 15.54 31.79
CA VAL A 110 5.98 15.87 30.37
C VAL A 110 6.20 14.61 29.54
N LYS A 111 5.76 14.65 28.29
CA LYS A 111 6.07 13.64 27.29
C LYS A 111 7.16 14.17 26.38
N VAL A 112 8.24 13.39 26.27
CA VAL A 112 9.41 13.71 25.45
C VAL A 112 9.45 12.74 24.28
N THR A 113 9.45 13.27 23.07
CA THR A 113 9.48 12.49 21.83
C THR A 113 10.78 12.79 21.08
N CYS A 114 11.49 11.73 20.69
CA CYS A 114 12.53 11.78 19.68
C CYS A 114 11.97 11.25 18.38
N SER A 115 12.18 11.97 17.28
CA SER A 115 11.80 11.50 15.95
C SER A 115 12.87 11.80 14.92
N ASN A 116 12.78 11.16 13.77
CA ASN A 116 13.46 11.68 12.59
C ASN A 116 12.82 13.02 12.18
N LYS A 117 13.51 13.78 11.31
CA LYS A 117 12.96 15.06 10.80
C LYS A 117 11.59 14.89 10.17
N LYS A 118 11.38 13.72 9.57
CA LYS A 118 10.16 13.29 8.89
C LYS A 118 9.06 12.82 9.86
N GLY A 119 9.25 12.75 11.16
CA GLY A 119 8.22 12.36 12.14
C GLY A 119 7.56 10.98 11.97
N ASN A 120 7.91 10.18 10.96
CA ASN A 120 7.32 8.86 10.66
C ASN A 120 7.94 7.76 11.52
N ILE A 121 9.19 7.97 11.96
CA ILE A 121 9.86 7.15 12.95
C ILE A 121 10.06 7.99 14.21
N PHE A 122 9.58 7.47 15.34
CA PHE A 122 9.66 8.16 16.63
C PHE A 122 9.71 7.16 17.78
N LYS A 123 10.19 7.63 18.93
CA LYS A 123 9.97 7.02 20.24
C LYS A 123 9.59 8.11 21.25
N THR A 124 8.75 7.75 22.22
CA THR A 124 8.25 8.65 23.25
C THR A 124 8.46 8.05 24.64
N MET A 125 8.85 8.90 25.58
CA MET A 125 8.90 8.59 27.01
C MET A 125 8.10 9.62 27.81
N THR A 126 7.62 9.22 28.98
CA THR A 126 7.17 10.15 30.02
C THR A 126 8.36 10.57 30.87
N VAL A 127 8.44 11.84 31.25
CA VAL A 127 9.41 12.36 32.21
C VAL A 127 8.68 13.03 33.36
N ILE A 128 8.96 12.58 34.58
CA ILE A 128 8.50 13.18 35.83
C ILE A 128 9.56 14.18 36.30
N ILE A 129 9.19 15.47 36.32
CA ILE A 129 10.05 16.54 36.86
C ILE A 129 9.74 16.69 38.34
N PHE A 130 10.75 16.41 39.17
CA PHE A 130 10.59 16.35 40.63
C PHE A 130 11.56 17.27 41.37
N LYS A 131 11.29 17.50 42.67
CA LYS A 131 12.19 18.26 43.55
C LYS A 131 12.93 17.36 44.54
N GLU A 132 12.20 16.67 45.42
CA GLU A 132 12.78 15.80 46.45
C GLU A 132 12.97 14.36 45.95
N GLY A 133 11.99 13.84 45.20
CA GLY A 133 12.09 12.56 44.50
C GLY A 133 10.82 12.18 43.76
N ALA A 134 10.83 11.01 43.11
CA ALA A 134 9.73 10.51 42.29
C ALA A 134 9.53 8.99 42.45
N ILE A 135 8.30 8.53 42.25
CA ILE A 135 7.95 7.11 42.12
C ILE A 135 7.72 6.83 40.64
N VAL A 136 8.32 5.77 40.13
CA VAL A 136 8.06 5.24 38.79
C VAL A 136 7.47 3.86 38.91
N VAL A 137 6.36 3.62 38.21
CA VAL A 137 5.67 2.33 38.12
C VAL A 137 5.57 1.96 36.66
N GLN A 138 6.07 0.78 36.29
CA GLN A 138 6.06 0.31 34.90
C GLN A 138 5.84 -1.20 34.83
N SER A 139 5.39 -1.70 33.68
CA SER A 139 5.33 -3.15 33.44
C SER A 139 6.75 -3.71 33.31
N LYS A 140 6.94 -4.96 33.74
CA LYS A 140 8.22 -5.64 33.56
C LYS A 140 8.54 -5.89 32.08
N ILE A 141 7.53 -6.13 31.26
CA ILE A 141 7.69 -6.14 29.80
C ILE A 141 7.65 -4.68 29.35
N LYS A 142 8.76 -4.21 28.75
CA LYS A 142 8.89 -2.82 28.31
C LYS A 142 7.76 -2.46 27.34
N ALA A 143 7.19 -1.26 27.48
CA ALA A 143 6.28 -0.71 26.50
C ALA A 143 6.99 -0.50 25.14
N SER A 144 6.20 -0.38 24.07
CA SER A 144 6.73 -0.14 22.72
C SER A 144 7.44 1.22 22.58
N GLN A 145 7.08 2.20 23.43
CA GLN A 145 7.45 3.62 23.33
C GLN A 145 7.02 4.25 21.98
N ASN A 146 6.13 3.57 21.26
CA ASN A 146 5.75 3.81 19.87
C ASN A 146 4.23 3.98 19.73
N ASN A 147 3.52 4.00 20.86
CA ASN A 147 2.07 4.09 20.93
C ASN A 147 1.57 5.48 20.57
N ILE A 148 0.52 5.52 19.77
CA ILE A 148 -0.23 6.73 19.43
C ILE A 148 -1.44 6.86 20.35
N ASP A 149 -2.10 5.74 20.68
CA ASP A 149 -3.18 5.74 21.67
C ASP A 149 -2.58 6.02 23.06
N PRO A 150 -3.14 6.96 23.84
CA PRO A 150 -2.66 7.23 25.20
C PRO A 150 -2.94 6.08 26.17
N ASN A 151 -3.87 5.18 25.84
CA ASN A 151 -4.21 4.06 26.71
C ASN A 151 -3.33 2.84 26.43
N ILE A 152 -2.84 2.21 27.48
CA ILE A 152 -2.26 0.87 27.41
C ILE A 152 -3.38 -0.15 27.61
N TYR A 153 -3.45 -1.14 26.72
CA TYR A 153 -4.43 -2.21 26.75
C TYR A 153 -3.84 -3.53 27.25
N TYR A 154 -4.62 -4.24 28.07
CA TYR A 154 -4.39 -5.63 28.45
C TYR A 154 -5.63 -6.45 28.09
N GLY A 155 -5.43 -7.69 27.67
CA GLY A 155 -6.49 -8.68 27.53
C GLY A 155 -6.99 -9.15 28.89
N GLU A 156 -8.24 -9.55 28.94
CA GLU A 156 -8.83 -10.24 30.10
C GLU A 156 -8.19 -11.61 30.34
N TYR A 157 -7.61 -12.20 29.29
CA TYR A 157 -7.04 -13.54 29.30
C TYR A 157 -5.59 -13.57 28.80
N ASP A 158 -4.82 -14.52 29.34
CA ASP A 158 -3.56 -15.01 28.78
C ASP A 158 -3.78 -16.44 28.26
N PHE A 159 -2.87 -16.94 27.43
CA PHE A 159 -2.77 -18.37 27.13
C PHE A 159 -1.88 -19.09 28.14
N ASP A 160 -2.26 -20.31 28.52
CA ASP A 160 -1.35 -21.26 29.16
C ASP A 160 -0.40 -21.91 28.13
N ASN A 161 0.49 -22.80 28.60
CA ASN A 161 1.44 -23.51 27.73
C ASN A 161 0.78 -24.41 26.66
N ASN A 162 -0.50 -24.74 26.83
CA ASN A 162 -1.28 -25.54 25.90
C ASN A 162 -2.24 -24.68 25.05
N LEU A 163 -2.11 -23.35 25.11
CA LEU A 163 -2.98 -22.37 24.43
C LEU A 163 -4.45 -22.39 24.90
N TYR A 164 -4.69 -22.76 26.17
CA TYR A 164 -5.98 -22.55 26.82
C TYR A 164 -6.03 -21.19 27.50
N LYS A 165 -7.16 -20.48 27.37
CA LYS A 165 -7.35 -19.18 28.01
C LYS A 165 -7.44 -19.34 29.52
N GLN A 166 -6.71 -18.48 30.23
CA GLN A 166 -6.78 -18.30 31.67
C GLN A 166 -6.80 -16.81 32.00
N LYS A 167 -7.28 -16.43 33.19
CA LYS A 167 -7.32 -15.02 33.59
C LYS A 167 -5.93 -14.42 33.56
N ALA A 168 -5.81 -13.26 32.95
CA ALA A 168 -4.52 -12.64 32.71
C ALA A 168 -3.86 -12.16 34.00
N THR A 169 -2.52 -12.22 34.00
CA THR A 169 -1.69 -11.62 35.05
C THR A 169 -0.48 -10.95 34.42
N PHE A 170 0.03 -9.88 35.02
CA PHE A 170 1.28 -9.28 34.58
C PHE A 170 2.13 -8.80 35.74
N GLU A 171 3.44 -8.83 35.56
CA GLU A 171 4.42 -8.32 36.52
C GLU A 171 4.68 -6.82 36.29
N PHE A 172 4.88 -6.09 37.37
CA PHE A 172 5.26 -4.68 37.36
C PHE A 172 6.50 -4.43 38.22
N GLU A 173 7.16 -3.31 37.97
CA GLU A 173 8.32 -2.83 38.73
C GLU A 173 8.02 -1.46 39.34
N VAL A 174 8.59 -1.20 40.51
CA VAL A 174 8.55 0.12 41.14
C VAL A 174 9.97 0.60 41.39
N LYS A 175 10.31 1.77 40.84
CA LYS A 175 11.58 2.45 41.09
C LYS A 175 11.31 3.73 41.88
N THR A 176 12.20 4.05 42.81
CA THR A 176 12.21 5.36 43.49
C THR A 176 13.42 6.13 43.01
N ILE A 177 13.24 7.41 42.72
CA ILE A 177 14.28 8.30 42.19
C ILE A 177 14.54 9.39 43.24
N GLY A 178 15.82 9.70 43.49
CA GLY A 178 16.25 10.63 44.54
C GLY A 178 16.63 9.91 45.84
N ASP A 179 16.61 10.64 46.96
CA ASP A 179 17.02 10.13 48.29
C ASP A 179 15.93 9.29 49.01
N LEU A 180 14.92 8.80 48.26
CA LEU A 180 13.84 8.00 48.79
C LEU A 180 14.25 6.54 49.03
N GLN A 181 13.90 6.05 50.22
CA GLN A 181 14.03 4.64 50.56
C GLN A 181 12.76 3.88 50.15
N ILE A 182 12.91 2.72 49.49
CA ILE A 182 11.82 1.86 48.99
C ILE A 182 10.88 1.36 50.11
N ASN A 183 11.34 1.33 51.36
CA ASN A 183 10.62 0.72 52.48
C ASN A 183 9.36 1.50 52.95
N ASP A 184 9.08 2.68 52.37
CA ASP A 184 7.94 3.54 52.73
C ASP A 184 6.78 3.53 51.70
N LEU A 185 6.75 2.56 50.77
CA LEU A 185 5.74 2.51 49.71
C LEU A 185 4.44 1.83 50.16
N GLN A 186 3.31 2.47 49.85
CA GLN A 186 1.95 1.95 49.99
C GLN A 186 1.31 1.74 48.63
N TYR A 187 0.52 0.67 48.50
CA TYR A 187 -0.23 0.34 47.30
C TYR A 187 -1.73 0.56 47.54
N VAL A 188 -2.36 1.32 46.66
CA VAL A 188 -3.82 1.54 46.67
C VAL A 188 -4.39 1.01 45.37
N ASN A 189 -5.15 -0.07 45.46
CA ASN A 189 -5.91 -0.57 44.32
C ASN A 189 -7.15 0.31 44.13
N ASN A 190 -7.15 1.15 43.09
CA ASN A 190 -8.23 2.09 42.82
C ASN A 190 -9.46 1.38 42.21
N THR A 191 -9.25 0.19 41.63
CA THR A 191 -10.27 -0.57 40.91
C THR A 191 -10.31 -2.03 41.36
N PRO A 192 -10.66 -2.30 42.64
CA PRO A 192 -10.58 -3.65 43.23
C PRO A 192 -11.55 -4.66 42.63
N ASP A 193 -12.61 -4.20 41.96
CA ASP A 193 -13.55 -5.06 41.24
C ASP A 193 -12.96 -5.59 39.91
N ILE A 194 -11.96 -4.89 39.36
CA ILE A 194 -11.36 -5.19 38.06
C ILE A 194 -10.03 -5.92 38.22
N ILE A 195 -9.23 -5.57 39.23
CA ILE A 195 -7.91 -6.14 39.46
C ILE A 195 -7.65 -6.50 40.92
N GLU A 196 -6.65 -7.36 41.14
CA GLU A 196 -6.01 -7.62 42.43
C GLU A 196 -4.51 -7.35 42.30
N ILE A 197 -3.91 -6.78 43.35
CA ILE A 197 -2.47 -6.48 43.39
C ILE A 197 -1.83 -7.39 44.42
N ASP A 198 -0.90 -8.23 43.96
CA ASP A 198 0.03 -8.94 44.82
C ASP A 198 1.27 -8.06 45.02
N GLU A 199 1.28 -7.33 46.13
CA GLU A 199 2.33 -6.37 46.46
C GLU A 199 3.68 -7.04 46.72
N VAL A 200 3.70 -8.31 47.14
CA VAL A 200 4.93 -9.03 47.48
C VAL A 200 5.63 -9.48 46.20
N ASN A 201 4.88 -10.10 45.30
CA ASN A 201 5.41 -10.63 44.05
C ASN A 201 5.39 -9.59 42.91
N LYS A 202 4.81 -8.41 43.16
CA LYS A 202 4.61 -7.33 42.17
C LYS A 202 3.84 -7.83 40.93
N ILE A 203 2.73 -8.51 41.18
CA ILE A 203 1.85 -9.06 40.14
C ILE A 203 0.49 -8.36 40.21
N VAL A 204 -0.03 -7.98 39.05
CA VAL A 204 -1.44 -7.61 38.89
C VAL A 204 -2.20 -8.81 38.33
N LYS A 205 -3.31 -9.19 38.97
CA LYS A 205 -4.23 -10.22 38.49
C LYS A 205 -5.50 -9.58 37.96
N ILE A 206 -5.90 -9.94 36.76
CA ILE A 206 -7.11 -9.40 36.11
C ILE A 206 -8.33 -10.24 36.50
N LYS A 207 -9.37 -9.59 37.01
CA LYS A 207 -10.65 -10.22 37.38
C LYS A 207 -11.68 -10.10 36.26
N THR A 208 -11.83 -8.91 35.69
CA THR A 208 -12.82 -8.60 34.64
C THR A 208 -12.32 -7.45 33.75
N SER A 209 -13.06 -7.15 32.69
CA SER A 209 -12.79 -6.03 31.78
C SER A 209 -13.20 -4.67 32.35
N GLY A 210 -12.53 -3.59 31.93
CA GLY A 210 -12.85 -2.22 32.30
C GLY A 210 -11.60 -1.34 32.42
N ASP A 211 -11.80 -0.06 32.76
CA ASP A 211 -10.71 0.86 33.08
C ASP A 211 -10.13 0.48 34.45
N ALA A 212 -8.83 0.19 34.51
CA ALA A 212 -8.15 -0.28 35.71
C ALA A 212 -7.03 0.68 36.12
N SER A 213 -6.83 0.84 37.41
CA SER A 213 -5.67 1.56 37.90
C SER A 213 -5.28 1.17 39.33
N PHE A 214 -4.03 1.45 39.65
CA PHE A 214 -3.55 1.43 41.03
C PHE A 214 -2.54 2.54 41.26
N THR A 215 -2.48 2.99 42.50
CA THR A 215 -1.60 4.08 42.92
C THR A 215 -0.55 3.55 43.87
N VAL A 216 0.70 3.93 43.62
CA VAL A 216 1.83 3.73 44.52
C VAL A 216 2.19 5.07 45.13
N LYS A 217 2.26 5.13 46.45
CA LYS A 217 2.53 6.37 47.18
C LYS A 217 3.44 6.16 48.37
N THR A 218 3.88 7.25 49.00
CA THR A 218 4.66 7.18 50.24
C THR A 218 3.78 7.54 51.45
N ASN A 219 4.35 7.49 52.64
CA ASN A 219 3.70 8.03 53.85
C ASN A 219 3.58 9.57 53.84
N ASN A 220 4.26 10.27 52.92
CA ASN A 220 4.27 11.73 52.82
C ASN A 220 4.06 12.20 51.36
N ASP A 221 2.79 12.26 50.94
CA ASP A 221 2.37 12.65 49.59
C ASP A 221 2.76 14.10 49.22
N GLU A 222 3.07 14.96 50.21
CA GLU A 222 3.50 16.34 49.98
C GLU A 222 4.95 16.43 49.48
N MET A 223 5.81 15.48 49.87
CA MET A 223 7.21 15.44 49.42
C MET A 223 7.39 14.70 48.10
N VAL A 224 6.59 13.65 47.88
CA VAL A 224 6.66 12.79 46.69
C VAL A 224 5.26 12.53 46.19
N LYS A 225 4.97 13.01 44.98
CA LYS A 225 3.65 12.81 44.38
C LYS A 225 3.37 11.30 44.20
N PRO A 226 2.16 10.83 44.56
CA PRO A 226 1.70 9.50 44.22
C PRO A 226 1.75 9.25 42.72
N MET A 227 2.14 8.04 42.32
CA MET A 227 2.16 7.60 40.93
C MET A 227 1.00 6.63 40.68
N THR A 228 0.14 6.95 39.71
CA THR A 228 -0.98 6.10 39.32
C THR A 228 -0.66 5.41 38.00
N TYR A 229 -0.65 4.08 37.99
CA TYR A 229 -0.56 3.28 36.79
C TYR A 229 -1.97 2.97 36.28
N SER A 230 -2.33 3.51 35.11
CA SER A 230 -3.65 3.39 34.50
C SER A 230 -3.60 2.60 33.19
N PHE A 231 -4.55 1.70 32.99
CA PHE A 231 -4.65 0.87 31.79
C PHE A 231 -6.09 0.40 31.55
N LYS A 232 -6.36 -0.20 30.39
CA LYS A 232 -7.67 -0.73 30.02
C LYS A 232 -7.63 -2.23 29.85
N VAL A 233 -8.56 -2.94 30.49
CA VAL A 233 -8.74 -4.38 30.28
C VAL A 233 -9.83 -4.60 29.23
N VAL A 234 -9.44 -5.19 28.10
CA VAL A 234 -10.32 -5.48 26.97
C VAL A 234 -11.09 -6.77 27.24
N LYS A 235 -12.43 -6.67 27.22
CA LYS A 235 -13.33 -7.80 27.39
C LYS A 235 -13.05 -8.88 26.34
N ASP A 236 -12.94 -10.13 26.78
CA ASP A 236 -12.62 -11.28 25.94
C ASP A 236 -11.27 -11.18 25.18
N GLY A 237 -10.48 -10.14 25.45
CA GLY A 237 -9.16 -9.91 24.88
C GLY A 237 -8.15 -10.92 25.39
N VAL A 238 -7.25 -11.33 24.49
CA VAL A 238 -6.14 -12.24 24.80
C VAL A 238 -4.82 -11.50 24.63
N ASN A 239 -4.00 -11.47 25.68
CA ASN A 239 -2.65 -10.94 25.56
C ASN A 239 -1.78 -11.88 24.72
N VAL A 240 -1.04 -11.32 23.77
CA VAL A 240 -0.19 -12.06 22.85
C VAL A 240 1.27 -11.66 23.07
N TYR A 241 2.09 -12.64 23.45
CA TYR A 241 3.49 -12.49 23.79
C TYR A 241 4.45 -13.18 22.81
N ASP A 242 3.95 -14.11 21.99
CA ASP A 242 4.76 -14.86 21.02
C ASP A 242 3.99 -15.23 19.75
N TYR A 243 4.70 -15.79 18.77
CA TYR A 243 4.18 -16.04 17.42
C TYR A 243 3.11 -17.13 17.39
N ASN A 244 3.22 -18.15 18.24
CA ASN A 244 2.25 -19.23 18.28
C ASN A 244 0.93 -18.77 18.91
N GLN A 245 1.02 -17.92 19.94
CA GLN A 245 -0.15 -17.25 20.51
C GLN A 245 -0.83 -16.32 19.51
N LEU A 246 -0.05 -15.56 18.71
CA LEU A 246 -0.60 -14.72 17.64
C LEU A 246 -1.41 -15.58 16.67
N LEU A 247 -0.84 -16.67 16.14
CA LEU A 247 -1.53 -17.58 15.22
C LEU A 247 -2.75 -18.25 15.86
N ALA A 248 -2.68 -18.60 17.15
CA ALA A 248 -3.79 -19.19 17.89
C ALA A 248 -4.98 -18.23 18.04
N CYS A 249 -4.73 -16.92 18.12
CA CYS A 249 -5.78 -15.90 18.09
C CYS A 249 -6.29 -15.61 16.67
N THR A 250 -5.44 -15.75 15.65
CA THR A 250 -5.73 -15.34 14.27
C THR A 250 -5.93 -16.56 13.35
N ASN A 251 -4.90 -16.97 12.62
CA ASN A 251 -4.99 -17.89 11.48
C ASN A 251 -5.49 -19.29 11.87
N LYS A 252 -5.21 -19.75 13.10
CA LYS A 252 -5.58 -21.07 13.61
C LYS A 252 -6.89 -21.04 14.41
N SER A 253 -7.48 -19.86 14.64
CA SER A 253 -8.78 -19.73 15.29
C SER A 253 -9.92 -19.76 14.28
N THR A 254 -10.92 -20.60 14.50
CA THR A 254 -12.11 -20.65 13.63
C THR A 254 -12.89 -19.34 13.65
N ASN A 255 -13.01 -18.71 14.82
CA ASN A 255 -13.84 -17.52 15.03
C ASN A 255 -13.02 -16.25 15.30
N GLY A 256 -11.69 -16.36 15.30
CA GLY A 256 -10.79 -15.33 15.81
C GLY A 256 -10.92 -15.06 17.31
N GLU A 257 -9.90 -14.41 17.86
CA GLU A 257 -9.91 -13.84 19.21
C GLU A 257 -9.58 -12.35 19.15
N ILE A 258 -10.03 -11.60 20.15
CA ILE A 258 -9.60 -10.21 20.30
C ILE A 258 -8.14 -10.22 20.72
N VAL A 259 -7.26 -9.65 19.90
CA VAL A 259 -5.81 -9.65 20.14
C VAL A 259 -5.41 -8.40 20.90
N VAL A 260 -4.58 -8.57 21.93
CA VAL A 260 -3.90 -7.47 22.62
C VAL A 260 -2.40 -7.75 22.62
N LEU A 261 -1.65 -7.05 21.77
CA LEU A 261 -0.21 -7.26 21.67
C LEU A 261 0.51 -6.76 22.91
N ARG A 262 1.44 -7.58 23.40
CA ARG A 262 2.35 -7.24 24.49
C ARG A 262 3.82 -7.22 24.08
N LYS A 263 4.11 -7.55 22.82
CA LYS A 263 5.45 -7.54 22.22
C LYS A 263 5.40 -7.17 20.74
N SER A 264 6.50 -6.62 20.24
CA SER A 264 6.77 -6.48 18.81
C SER A 264 7.20 -7.80 18.19
N PHE A 265 6.76 -8.04 16.96
CA PHE A 265 7.11 -9.16 16.10
C PHE A 265 7.98 -8.63 14.97
N GLU A 266 9.30 -8.72 15.11
CA GLU A 266 10.27 -8.15 14.18
C GLU A 266 10.84 -9.18 13.19
N SER A 267 11.55 -8.68 12.19
CA SER A 267 12.33 -9.52 11.28
C SER A 267 13.55 -10.11 11.98
N VAL A 268 14.07 -11.22 11.45
CA VAL A 268 15.29 -11.86 11.96
C VAL A 268 16.47 -10.88 12.00
N ASN A 269 16.61 -10.02 10.99
CA ASN A 269 17.70 -9.04 10.95
C ASN A 269 17.57 -7.99 12.06
N ASN A 270 16.36 -7.50 12.32
CA ASN A 270 16.12 -6.50 13.35
C ASN A 270 16.21 -7.07 14.76
N LEU A 271 15.91 -8.36 14.96
CA LEU A 271 16.03 -9.03 16.26
C LEU A 271 17.46 -8.97 16.81
N ASN A 272 18.47 -9.05 15.93
CA ASN A 272 19.88 -9.00 16.32
C ASN A 272 20.34 -7.60 16.80
N ASN A 273 19.54 -6.56 16.54
CA ASN A 273 19.87 -5.17 16.88
C ASN A 273 19.29 -4.72 18.22
N THR A 274 18.61 -5.60 18.96
CA THR A 274 18.01 -5.27 20.26
C THR A 274 18.12 -6.41 21.27
N THR A 275 18.22 -6.05 22.54
CA THR A 275 18.11 -6.96 23.68
C THR A 275 16.84 -6.73 24.49
N ASP A 276 15.90 -5.94 23.97
CA ASP A 276 14.67 -5.60 24.69
C ASP A 276 13.77 -6.83 24.88
N ASN A 277 13.20 -6.95 26.08
CA ASN A 277 12.37 -8.09 26.46
C ASN A 277 10.97 -8.10 25.82
N ASN A 278 10.64 -7.07 25.04
CA ASN A 278 9.38 -6.85 24.35
C ASN A 278 9.46 -7.08 22.83
N VAL A 279 10.53 -7.71 22.33
CA VAL A 279 10.70 -8.05 20.91
C VAL A 279 10.84 -9.56 20.73
N VAL A 280 10.14 -10.11 19.74
CA VAL A 280 10.23 -11.52 19.28
C VAL A 280 10.24 -11.56 17.76
N CYS A 281 10.61 -12.69 17.16
CA CYS A 281 10.57 -12.87 15.70
C CYS A 281 9.12 -13.06 15.21
N PHE A 282 8.77 -12.47 14.06
CA PHE A 282 7.62 -12.90 13.28
C PHE A 282 7.93 -14.22 12.57
N GLY A 283 7.58 -15.34 13.20
CA GLY A 283 7.88 -16.68 12.72
C GLY A 283 8.65 -17.53 13.73
N ASN A 284 8.54 -18.85 13.60
CA ASN A 284 9.28 -19.80 14.43
C ASN A 284 10.75 -19.91 13.94
N TYR A 285 11.58 -18.94 14.34
CA TYR A 285 13.01 -18.92 14.00
C TYR A 285 13.84 -19.87 14.86
N THR A 286 14.76 -20.59 14.23
CA THR A 286 15.84 -21.33 14.88
C THR A 286 17.13 -20.93 14.19
N ASP A 287 18.19 -20.68 14.95
CA ASP A 287 19.41 -20.08 14.42
C ASP A 287 19.96 -20.83 13.18
N GLY A 288 20.21 -20.08 12.11
CA GLY A 288 20.69 -20.59 10.82
C GLY A 288 19.67 -21.35 9.97
N LYS A 289 18.39 -21.43 10.36
CA LYS A 289 17.34 -22.09 9.57
C LYS A 289 16.38 -21.08 8.94
N LYS A 290 16.03 -21.30 7.67
CA LYS A 290 14.94 -20.59 6.99
C LYS A 290 13.62 -20.89 7.72
N ILE A 291 12.81 -19.86 7.94
CA ILE A 291 11.48 -20.00 8.54
C ILE A 291 10.54 -20.59 7.48
N ASP A 292 9.77 -21.62 7.86
CA ASP A 292 8.71 -22.18 7.02
C ASP A 292 7.36 -21.66 7.48
N PHE A 293 6.66 -20.94 6.59
CA PHE A 293 5.34 -20.37 6.85
C PHE A 293 4.21 -21.16 6.19
N THR A 294 4.50 -22.27 5.52
CA THR A 294 3.53 -23.00 4.67
C THR A 294 2.27 -23.42 5.44
N SER A 295 2.41 -23.81 6.71
CA SER A 295 1.28 -24.18 7.57
C SER A 295 0.71 -23.04 8.41
N ASP A 296 1.32 -21.86 8.34
CA ASP A 296 0.98 -20.72 9.20
C ASP A 296 0.16 -19.66 8.48
N VAL A 297 0.33 -19.50 7.16
CA VAL A 297 -0.47 -18.55 6.37
C VAL A 297 -1.94 -18.98 6.23
N TYR A 298 -2.84 -18.01 6.23
CA TYR A 298 -4.24 -18.23 5.88
C TYR A 298 -4.40 -18.14 4.36
N SER A 299 -5.14 -19.06 3.75
CA SER A 299 -5.40 -19.02 2.31
C SER A 299 -6.88 -18.88 2.03
N PHE A 300 -7.27 -17.97 1.14
CA PHE A 300 -8.66 -17.75 0.71
C PHE A 300 -8.74 -17.64 -0.82
N GLU A 301 -9.94 -17.79 -1.38
CA GLU A 301 -10.14 -17.53 -2.81
C GLU A 301 -10.16 -16.03 -3.05
N THR A 302 -9.56 -15.57 -4.15
CA THR A 302 -9.58 -14.16 -4.50
C THR A 302 -11.01 -13.64 -4.59
N THR A 303 -11.22 -12.46 -4.01
CA THR A 303 -12.51 -11.76 -4.08
C THR A 303 -12.64 -10.94 -5.37
N TYR A 304 -11.56 -10.78 -6.14
CA TYR A 304 -11.57 -10.08 -7.42
C TYR A 304 -12.14 -10.95 -8.56
N ASN A 305 -12.33 -10.38 -9.75
CA ASN A 305 -12.84 -11.10 -10.92
C ASN A 305 -11.98 -12.34 -11.25
N GLN A 306 -12.64 -13.50 -11.40
CA GLN A 306 -11.99 -14.79 -11.68
C GLN A 306 -12.27 -15.32 -13.08
N ASP A 307 -12.97 -14.58 -13.95
CA ASP A 307 -13.44 -15.06 -15.25
C ASP A 307 -12.27 -15.48 -16.13
N TYR A 308 -11.21 -14.67 -16.16
CA TYR A 308 -9.98 -15.00 -16.88
C TYR A 308 -9.31 -16.27 -16.35
N ILE A 309 -9.10 -16.38 -15.04
CA ILE A 309 -8.44 -17.54 -14.42
C ILE A 309 -9.23 -18.82 -14.73
N LYS A 310 -10.57 -18.76 -14.65
CA LYS A 310 -11.44 -19.88 -15.00
C LYS A 310 -11.28 -20.27 -16.47
N ALA A 311 -11.38 -19.31 -17.38
CA ALA A 311 -11.28 -19.56 -18.81
C ALA A 311 -9.89 -20.07 -19.25
N TRP A 312 -8.81 -19.53 -18.66
CA TRP A 312 -7.45 -20.04 -18.84
C TRP A 312 -7.32 -21.49 -18.36
N ASN A 313 -7.79 -21.78 -17.15
CA ASN A 313 -7.68 -23.13 -16.58
C ASN A 313 -8.50 -24.17 -17.38
N GLU A 314 -9.62 -23.76 -17.98
CA GLU A 314 -10.37 -24.58 -18.94
C GLU A 314 -9.57 -24.84 -20.22
N PHE A 315 -8.95 -23.81 -20.81
CA PHE A 315 -8.05 -23.94 -21.96
C PHE A 315 -6.87 -24.91 -21.66
N VAL A 316 -6.25 -24.79 -20.49
CA VAL A 316 -5.15 -25.66 -20.04
C VAL A 316 -5.57 -27.12 -19.93
N ASN A 317 -6.82 -27.42 -19.55
CA ASN A 317 -7.30 -28.81 -19.48
C ASN A 317 -7.20 -29.53 -20.83
N SER A 318 -7.35 -28.81 -21.94
CA SER A 318 -7.16 -29.34 -23.31
C SER A 318 -5.75 -29.13 -23.85
N ASN A 319 -4.88 -28.40 -23.14
CA ASN A 319 -3.52 -28.02 -23.56
C ASN A 319 -2.52 -28.20 -22.41
N PRO A 320 -2.18 -29.45 -22.01
CA PRO A 320 -1.44 -29.75 -20.79
C PRO A 320 0.03 -29.29 -20.78
N ARG A 321 0.52 -28.68 -21.86
CA ARG A 321 1.83 -28.02 -21.91
C ARG A 321 1.87 -26.73 -21.08
N TYR A 322 0.71 -26.13 -20.81
CA TYR A 322 0.57 -24.90 -20.03
C TYR A 322 0.22 -25.21 -18.57
N LYS A 323 0.49 -24.25 -17.68
CA LYS A 323 0.20 -24.38 -16.24
C LYS A 323 -1.10 -23.68 -15.87
N LYS A 324 -1.81 -24.27 -14.92
CA LYS A 324 -2.99 -23.63 -14.32
C LYS A 324 -2.58 -22.49 -13.40
N ILE A 325 -3.41 -21.45 -13.37
CA ILE A 325 -3.27 -20.33 -12.46
C ILE A 325 -4.14 -20.63 -11.22
N SER A 326 -3.55 -20.47 -10.04
CA SER A 326 -4.28 -20.58 -8.77
C SER A 326 -5.19 -19.36 -8.60
N ASN A 327 -6.42 -19.57 -8.10
CA ASN A 327 -7.30 -18.47 -7.68
C ASN A 327 -7.15 -18.14 -6.18
N ARG A 328 -6.11 -18.66 -5.51
CA ARG A 328 -5.90 -18.49 -4.07
C ARG A 328 -4.95 -17.35 -3.75
N VAL A 329 -5.33 -16.58 -2.74
CA VAL A 329 -4.55 -15.51 -2.12
C VAL A 329 -4.10 -15.97 -0.74
N LEU A 330 -2.91 -15.56 -0.33
CA LEU A 330 -2.36 -15.83 0.99
C LEU A 330 -2.43 -14.59 1.87
N ALA A 331 -2.78 -14.79 3.14
CA ALA A 331 -2.71 -13.80 4.19
C ALA A 331 -1.71 -14.21 5.28
N GLY A 332 -0.81 -13.31 5.67
CA GLY A 332 0.13 -13.53 6.77
C GLY A 332 -0.60 -13.64 8.12
N ILE A 333 -1.58 -12.77 8.34
CA ILE A 333 -2.44 -12.74 9.52
C ILE A 333 -3.90 -12.58 9.08
N ARG A 334 -4.81 -13.42 9.59
CA ARG A 334 -6.26 -13.28 9.42
C ARG A 334 -6.89 -12.78 10.71
N VAL A 335 -7.37 -11.54 10.70
CA VAL A 335 -8.01 -10.89 11.85
C VAL A 335 -9.52 -10.92 11.69
N GLN A 336 -10.23 -11.53 12.64
CA GLN A 336 -11.70 -11.68 12.58
C GLN A 336 -12.44 -10.93 13.71
N LYS A 337 -11.69 -10.32 14.63
CA LYS A 337 -12.17 -9.54 15.78
C LYS A 337 -11.20 -8.38 16.05
N ASP A 338 -11.52 -7.54 17.03
CA ASP A 338 -10.69 -6.39 17.39
C ASP A 338 -9.22 -6.75 17.63
N PHE A 339 -8.34 -5.83 17.27
CA PHE A 339 -6.89 -5.97 17.35
C PHE A 339 -6.29 -4.71 17.97
N TYR A 340 -5.69 -4.85 19.14
CA TYR A 340 -5.04 -3.77 19.89
C TYR A 340 -3.53 -3.97 19.84
N GLY A 341 -2.83 -3.06 19.15
CA GLY A 341 -1.39 -3.15 18.91
C GLY A 341 -0.52 -2.55 20.01
N ASN A 342 -1.02 -1.63 20.84
CA ASN A 342 -0.24 -0.89 21.86
C ASN A 342 1.06 -0.25 21.30
N GLY A 343 1.08 0.10 20.01
CA GLY A 343 2.24 0.64 19.31
C GLY A 343 3.34 -0.38 19.00
N TYR A 344 3.15 -1.67 19.36
CA TYR A 344 4.09 -2.73 19.00
C TYR A 344 4.10 -2.96 17.49
N THR A 345 5.27 -3.32 16.98
CA THR A 345 5.49 -3.55 15.55
C THR A 345 5.11 -4.98 15.16
N ILE A 346 4.52 -5.15 13.98
CA ILE A 346 4.48 -6.43 13.25
C ILE A 346 5.22 -6.22 11.93
N ASN A 347 6.32 -6.95 11.76
CA ASN A 347 7.17 -6.93 10.59
C ASN A 347 7.14 -8.29 9.89
N LEU A 348 6.51 -8.35 8.72
CA LEU A 348 6.37 -9.59 7.98
C LEU A 348 7.51 -9.85 6.99
N HIS A 349 8.65 -9.16 7.11
CA HIS A 349 9.75 -9.23 6.13
C HIS A 349 10.13 -10.67 5.78
N ASN A 350 10.29 -11.55 6.79
CA ASN A 350 10.69 -12.94 6.55
C ASN A 350 9.64 -13.77 5.79
N LEU A 351 8.37 -13.36 5.78
CA LEU A 351 7.30 -14.00 5.02
C LEU A 351 7.15 -13.41 3.61
N THR A 352 7.16 -12.08 3.49
CA THR A 352 6.71 -11.40 2.27
C THR A 352 7.86 -11.00 1.36
N PHE A 353 9.06 -10.79 1.90
CA PHE A 353 10.19 -10.28 1.12
C PHE A 353 10.87 -11.40 0.34
N PRO A 354 11.26 -11.17 -0.93
CA PRO A 354 11.95 -12.18 -1.72
C PRO A 354 13.24 -12.67 -1.03
N SER A 355 13.46 -13.97 -1.01
CA SER A 355 14.61 -14.55 -0.29
C SER A 355 15.87 -14.75 -1.15
N SER A 356 15.81 -14.40 -2.44
CA SER A 356 16.96 -14.41 -3.35
C SER A 356 17.28 -13.01 -3.85
N THR A 357 18.42 -12.86 -4.51
CA THR A 357 18.83 -11.62 -5.15
C THR A 357 19.28 -11.88 -6.57
N MET A 358 19.21 -10.86 -7.42
CA MET A 358 19.76 -10.90 -8.77
C MET A 358 20.48 -9.59 -9.08
N ASP A 359 21.47 -9.68 -9.95
CA ASP A 359 22.21 -8.51 -10.40
C ASP A 359 21.60 -7.97 -11.70
N VAL A 360 21.27 -6.69 -11.71
CA VAL A 360 20.72 -5.97 -12.87
C VAL A 360 21.66 -4.85 -13.26
N VAL A 361 21.88 -4.67 -14.55
CA VAL A 361 22.75 -3.63 -15.10
C VAL A 361 21.87 -2.56 -15.74
N ASP A 362 22.01 -1.30 -15.33
CA ASP A 362 21.28 -0.18 -15.94
C ASP A 362 21.81 0.17 -17.35
N SER A 363 21.11 1.08 -18.04
CA SER A 363 21.48 1.56 -19.37
C SER A 363 22.85 2.28 -19.42
N ASN A 364 23.41 2.65 -18.27
CA ASN A 364 24.74 3.25 -18.14
C ASN A 364 25.83 2.22 -17.79
N GLY A 365 25.47 0.93 -17.67
CA GLY A 365 26.39 -0.15 -17.31
C GLY A 365 26.60 -0.32 -15.80
N ASN A 366 25.85 0.37 -14.94
CA ASN A 366 25.96 0.23 -13.49
C ASN A 366 25.21 -1.02 -13.01
N LYS A 367 25.90 -1.83 -12.21
CA LYS A 367 25.37 -3.06 -11.64
C LYS A 367 24.74 -2.80 -10.28
N THR A 368 23.47 -3.17 -10.12
CA THR A 368 22.71 -3.09 -8.86
C THR A 368 22.16 -4.47 -8.52
N THR A 369 22.37 -4.92 -7.29
CA THR A 369 21.74 -6.15 -6.78
C THR A 369 20.35 -5.82 -6.24
N ILE A 370 19.33 -6.50 -6.75
CA ILE A 370 17.93 -6.31 -6.33
C ILE A 370 17.33 -7.62 -5.80
N PRO A 371 16.29 -7.57 -4.94
CA PRO A 371 15.56 -8.75 -4.52
C PRO A 371 14.95 -9.50 -5.71
N ALA A 372 14.98 -10.82 -5.65
CA ALA A 372 14.42 -11.71 -6.67
C ALA A 372 13.71 -12.89 -6.02
N LEU A 373 12.61 -13.33 -6.65
CA LEU A 373 11.84 -14.47 -6.16
C LEU A 373 12.65 -15.76 -6.25
N SER A 374 12.73 -16.47 -5.12
CA SER A 374 13.16 -17.85 -5.06
C SER A 374 12.00 -18.80 -5.37
N LYS A 375 12.30 -20.09 -5.57
CA LYS A 375 11.26 -21.14 -5.73
C LYS A 375 10.42 -21.36 -4.46
N ASP A 376 10.97 -21.03 -3.30
CA ASP A 376 10.38 -21.32 -1.99
C ASP A 376 9.65 -20.10 -1.41
N ASP A 377 9.60 -18.98 -2.14
CA ASP A 377 8.88 -17.78 -1.71
C ASP A 377 7.37 -17.96 -1.93
N LEU A 378 6.60 -17.74 -0.88
CA LEU A 378 5.14 -17.87 -0.90
C LEU A 378 4.48 -16.67 -1.58
N TYR A 379 5.01 -15.47 -1.35
CA TYR A 379 4.54 -14.24 -1.96
C TYR A 379 5.23 -14.07 -3.31
N ARG A 380 4.43 -14.11 -4.38
CA ARG A 380 4.93 -14.06 -5.77
C ARG A 380 4.34 -12.90 -6.57
N GLY A 381 3.64 -12.00 -5.90
CA GLY A 381 2.91 -10.90 -6.50
C GLY A 381 1.43 -11.21 -6.77
N PRO A 382 0.73 -10.27 -7.42
CA PRO A 382 -0.72 -10.29 -7.56
C PRO A 382 -1.21 -11.27 -8.63
N LEU A 383 -2.42 -11.78 -8.42
CA LEU A 383 -3.10 -12.64 -9.38
C LEU A 383 -3.52 -11.84 -10.63
N PRO A 384 -3.38 -12.39 -11.84
CA PRO A 384 -3.85 -11.73 -13.04
C PRO A 384 -5.38 -11.83 -13.14
N PHE A 385 -6.04 -10.71 -13.42
CA PHE A 385 -7.45 -10.75 -13.86
C PHE A 385 -7.58 -10.72 -15.38
N TYR A 386 -6.49 -10.41 -16.08
CA TYR A 386 -6.35 -10.52 -17.52
C TYR A 386 -4.88 -10.70 -17.87
N SER A 387 -4.59 -11.65 -18.76
CA SER A 387 -3.27 -11.77 -19.37
C SER A 387 -3.41 -12.11 -20.84
N LEU A 388 -2.58 -11.48 -21.66
CA LEU A 388 -2.45 -11.76 -23.07
C LEU A 388 -1.12 -12.45 -23.30
N GLY A 389 -1.12 -13.78 -23.28
CA GLY A 389 0.11 -14.59 -23.25
C GLY A 389 0.08 -15.59 -22.10
N GLU A 390 1.24 -16.12 -21.72
CA GLU A 390 1.36 -17.03 -20.59
C GLU A 390 1.88 -16.28 -19.36
N HIS A 391 1.07 -16.20 -18.29
CA HIS A 391 1.37 -15.50 -17.02
C HIS A 391 2.79 -15.76 -16.48
N ASP A 392 3.18 -17.03 -16.41
CA ASP A 392 4.45 -17.45 -15.78
C ASP A 392 5.64 -17.55 -16.75
N ASN A 393 5.44 -17.31 -18.05
CA ASN A 393 6.43 -17.69 -19.07
C ASN A 393 6.64 -16.69 -20.20
N MET A 394 5.79 -15.66 -20.34
CA MET A 394 5.99 -14.41 -21.12
C MET A 394 4.59 -13.80 -21.43
N PRO A 395 3.99 -13.04 -20.50
CA PRO A 395 2.76 -12.30 -20.81
C PRO A 395 3.11 -11.10 -21.70
N LEU A 396 2.47 -10.93 -22.85
CA LEU A 396 2.69 -9.75 -23.70
C LEU A 396 2.21 -8.48 -22.98
N ILE A 397 1.01 -8.56 -22.40
CA ILE A 397 0.45 -7.58 -21.46
C ILE A 397 -0.27 -8.37 -20.36
N GLU A 398 -0.14 -7.94 -19.13
CA GLU A 398 -0.87 -8.49 -18.01
C GLU A 398 -1.36 -7.40 -17.05
N ALA A 399 -2.60 -7.54 -16.61
CA ALA A 399 -3.24 -6.66 -15.67
C ALA A 399 -3.52 -7.40 -14.35
N PHE A 400 -3.12 -6.76 -13.26
CA PHE A 400 -3.10 -7.37 -11.94
C PHE A 400 -4.35 -7.04 -11.13
N GLY A 401 -4.87 -8.06 -10.44
CA GLY A 401 -6.00 -7.96 -9.52
C GLY A 401 -5.52 -7.98 -8.07
N GLN A 402 -6.08 -8.88 -7.27
CA GLN A 402 -5.76 -8.99 -5.85
C GLN A 402 -4.37 -9.62 -5.61
N ASP A 403 -3.64 -9.08 -4.63
CA ASP A 403 -2.34 -9.59 -4.18
C ASP A 403 -2.47 -10.32 -2.84
N ASN A 404 -1.41 -11.03 -2.46
CA ASN A 404 -1.23 -11.55 -1.10
C ASN A 404 -1.24 -10.41 -0.09
N VAL A 405 -1.63 -10.71 1.15
CA VAL A 405 -1.98 -9.69 2.16
C VAL A 405 -1.23 -9.92 3.47
N GLY A 406 -0.55 -8.92 4.00
CA GLY A 406 0.07 -9.01 5.32
C GLY A 406 -0.95 -9.29 6.41
N MET A 407 -1.93 -8.40 6.57
CA MET A 407 -3.06 -8.53 7.49
C MET A 407 -4.40 -8.46 6.75
N TYR A 408 -5.14 -9.56 6.74
CA TYR A 408 -6.48 -9.66 6.16
C TYR A 408 -7.54 -9.54 7.27
N VAL A 409 -8.28 -8.43 7.27
CA VAL A 409 -9.37 -8.16 8.22
C VAL A 409 -10.66 -8.74 7.66
N ASP A 410 -11.01 -9.93 8.15
CA ASP A 410 -12.06 -10.79 7.62
C ASP A 410 -13.27 -10.84 8.56
N GLY A 411 -14.23 -9.95 8.35
CA GLY A 411 -15.41 -9.82 9.19
C GLY A 411 -15.93 -8.39 9.28
N SER A 412 -16.95 -8.18 10.11
CA SER A 412 -17.58 -6.87 10.30
C SER A 412 -17.54 -6.43 11.75
N ASN A 413 -17.61 -5.12 11.99
CA ASN A 413 -17.54 -4.50 13.32
C ASN A 413 -16.21 -4.80 14.02
N ILE A 414 -15.10 -4.53 13.32
CA ILE A 414 -13.74 -4.81 13.80
C ILE A 414 -12.99 -3.49 13.99
N LEU A 415 -12.38 -3.33 15.16
CA LEU A 415 -11.44 -2.25 15.47
C LEU A 415 -9.99 -2.73 15.35
N ILE A 416 -9.20 -2.08 14.51
CA ILE A 416 -7.74 -2.17 14.50
C ILE A 416 -7.21 -0.89 15.15
N ASN A 417 -6.60 -0.99 16.32
CA ASN A 417 -6.13 0.15 17.10
C ASN A 417 -4.64 0.07 17.37
N ASP A 418 -3.94 1.18 17.12
CA ASP A 418 -2.55 1.38 17.54
C ASP A 418 -1.59 0.28 17.07
N VAL A 419 -1.76 -0.15 15.82
CA VAL A 419 -0.93 -1.18 15.19
C VAL A 419 0.16 -0.50 14.35
N ASN A 420 1.41 -0.91 14.53
CA ASN A 420 2.51 -0.58 13.63
C ASN A 420 2.82 -1.78 12.71
N LEU A 421 2.29 -1.79 11.49
CA LEU A 421 2.36 -2.93 10.57
C LEU A 421 3.23 -2.60 9.35
N LYS A 422 4.18 -3.48 9.03
CA LYS A 422 4.97 -3.40 7.80
C LYS A 422 5.13 -4.77 7.16
N ASN A 423 5.02 -4.86 5.83
CA ASN A 423 5.27 -6.13 5.14
C ASN A 423 6.75 -6.43 5.02
N CYS A 424 7.61 -5.42 4.89
CA CYS A 424 9.04 -5.63 4.78
C CYS A 424 9.87 -4.50 5.37
N ASP A 425 11.14 -4.83 5.64
CA ASP A 425 12.23 -3.85 5.72
C ASP A 425 12.58 -3.38 4.29
N PHE A 426 12.19 -2.14 3.97
CA PHE A 426 12.08 -1.64 2.60
C PHE A 426 13.41 -1.25 1.93
N GLY A 427 14.34 -0.67 2.69
CA GLY A 427 15.55 -0.05 2.13
C GLY A 427 15.23 1.17 1.26
N ASN A 428 15.92 1.29 0.12
CA ASN A 428 16.00 2.54 -0.64
C ASN A 428 15.57 2.43 -2.12
N LEU A 429 14.90 1.36 -2.51
CA LEU A 429 14.52 1.10 -3.90
C LEU A 429 13.04 0.73 -3.98
N MET A 430 12.25 1.49 -4.73
CA MET A 430 10.80 1.29 -4.79
C MET A 430 10.40 -0.10 -5.32
N SER A 431 11.19 -0.68 -6.23
CA SER A 431 10.94 -2.03 -6.76
C SER A 431 11.11 -3.14 -5.73
N ASN A 432 11.71 -2.86 -4.56
CA ASN A 432 11.73 -3.81 -3.44
C ASN A 432 10.30 -4.17 -2.96
N LEU A 433 9.30 -3.35 -3.31
CA LEU A 433 7.90 -3.55 -2.96
C LEU A 433 7.08 -4.28 -4.04
N ASP A 434 7.69 -4.75 -5.12
CA ASP A 434 6.95 -5.35 -6.25
C ASP A 434 6.20 -6.64 -5.89
N TYR A 435 6.73 -7.41 -4.93
CA TYR A 435 6.26 -8.75 -4.55
C TYR A 435 5.78 -8.88 -3.11
N VAL A 436 5.88 -7.83 -2.29
CA VAL A 436 5.61 -7.90 -0.84
C VAL A 436 4.12 -7.88 -0.49
N GLY A 437 3.24 -7.78 -1.49
CA GLY A 437 1.79 -7.80 -1.32
C GLY A 437 1.19 -6.52 -0.74
N THR A 438 -0.09 -6.58 -0.40
CA THR A 438 -0.83 -5.52 0.31
C THR A 438 -0.55 -5.59 1.81
N VAL A 439 -0.35 -4.46 2.49
CA VAL A 439 -0.06 -4.48 3.95
C VAL A 439 -1.29 -4.88 4.75
N LEU A 440 -2.42 -4.21 4.51
CA LEU A 440 -3.70 -4.51 5.16
C LEU A 440 -4.83 -4.50 4.12
N GLU A 441 -5.67 -5.53 4.13
CA GLU A 441 -6.89 -5.58 3.33
C GLU A 441 -8.13 -5.79 4.19
N THR A 442 -9.19 -5.02 3.93
CA THR A 442 -10.48 -5.18 4.60
C THR A 442 -11.46 -6.00 3.75
N ASN A 443 -12.10 -6.97 4.40
CA ASN A 443 -13.20 -7.77 3.86
C ASN A 443 -14.38 -7.79 4.86
N GLY A 444 -15.23 -6.77 4.76
CA GLY A 444 -16.47 -6.68 5.54
C GLY A 444 -16.85 -5.24 5.86
N ASN A 445 -17.80 -5.06 6.78
CA ASN A 445 -18.44 -3.77 7.01
C ASN A 445 -18.14 -3.21 8.41
N ASN A 446 -18.24 -1.90 8.57
CA ASN A 446 -18.03 -1.21 9.86
C ASN A 446 -16.64 -1.52 10.47
N ILE A 447 -15.59 -1.43 9.67
CA ILE A 447 -14.21 -1.65 10.12
C ILE A 447 -13.57 -0.30 10.44
N THR A 448 -12.94 -0.17 11.60
CA THR A 448 -12.22 1.05 11.98
C THR A 448 -10.75 0.74 12.17
N ILE A 449 -9.88 1.40 11.42
CA ILE A 449 -8.44 1.42 11.61
C ILE A 449 -8.11 2.76 12.22
N LYS A 450 -7.59 2.78 13.44
CA LYS A 450 -7.26 4.04 14.11
C LYS A 450 -5.90 4.02 14.79
N ASN A 451 -5.30 5.20 14.96
CA ASN A 451 -4.04 5.38 15.67
C ASN A 451 -2.90 4.52 15.11
N SER A 452 -2.99 4.09 13.84
CA SER A 452 -2.15 3.03 13.31
C SER A 452 -1.14 3.55 12.29
N ARG A 453 -0.01 2.85 12.17
CA ARG A 453 1.02 3.10 11.17
C ARG A 453 1.15 1.87 10.29
N LEU A 454 0.85 2.03 9.01
CA LEU A 454 0.87 0.94 8.04
C LEU A 454 1.85 1.31 6.93
N SER A 455 2.77 0.40 6.59
CA SER A 455 3.83 0.76 5.64
C SER A 455 4.45 -0.38 4.84
N ASN A 456 5.15 0.01 3.77
CA ASN A 456 6.04 -0.83 2.97
C ASN A 456 5.29 -1.97 2.26
N GLY A 457 4.38 -1.62 1.34
CA GLY A 457 3.61 -2.59 0.55
C GLY A 457 3.63 -2.30 -0.94
N LYS A 458 3.16 -3.27 -1.75
CA LYS A 458 2.77 -2.96 -3.12
C LYS A 458 1.63 -1.95 -3.12
N GLN A 459 0.63 -2.25 -2.28
CA GLN A 459 -0.35 -1.33 -1.75
C GLN A 459 -0.24 -1.33 -0.22
N VAL A 460 -0.52 -0.22 0.46
CA VAL A 460 -0.57 -0.23 1.93
C VAL A 460 -1.95 -0.71 2.41
N VAL A 461 -3.03 0.00 2.05
CA VAL A 461 -4.39 -0.42 2.39
C VAL A 461 -5.19 -0.75 1.13
N ARG A 462 -5.90 -1.87 1.14
CA ARG A 462 -6.90 -2.22 0.12
C ARG A 462 -8.28 -2.42 0.76
N SER A 463 -9.32 -1.85 0.17
CA SER A 463 -10.71 -2.01 0.63
C SER A 463 -11.66 -2.12 -0.55
N PHE A 464 -12.12 -3.34 -0.84
CA PHE A 464 -13.04 -3.59 -1.95
C PHE A 464 -14.36 -4.16 -1.44
N SER A 465 -15.47 -3.67 -2.00
CA SER A 465 -16.84 -4.04 -1.61
C SER A 465 -17.13 -4.00 -0.10
N SER A 466 -16.41 -3.14 0.63
CA SER A 466 -16.51 -2.96 2.08
C SER A 466 -17.19 -1.63 2.38
N THR A 467 -18.19 -1.62 3.26
CA THR A 467 -18.96 -0.41 3.61
C THR A 467 -18.66 0.07 5.02
N ASN A 468 -18.69 1.39 5.21
CA ASN A 468 -18.41 2.08 6.47
C ASN A 468 -17.02 1.75 7.03
N VAL A 469 -16.01 1.67 6.17
CA VAL A 469 -14.62 1.56 6.63
C VAL A 469 -14.13 2.94 7.08
N SER A 470 -13.42 3.02 8.20
CA SER A 470 -12.85 4.28 8.69
C SER A 470 -11.35 4.14 8.92
N ILE A 471 -10.56 5.10 8.41
CA ILE A 471 -9.15 5.27 8.75
C ILE A 471 -9.02 6.59 9.49
N VAL A 472 -8.64 6.53 10.76
CA VAL A 472 -8.67 7.68 11.68
C VAL A 472 -7.32 7.86 12.35
N ASN A 473 -6.80 9.09 12.35
CA ASN A 473 -5.58 9.43 13.07
C ASN A 473 -4.42 8.45 12.82
N SER A 474 -4.15 8.16 11.54
CA SER A 474 -3.24 7.09 11.14
C SER A 474 -2.22 7.60 10.12
N MET A 475 -1.18 6.82 9.88
CA MET A 475 -0.17 7.11 8.87
C MET A 475 -0.01 5.94 7.90
N LEU A 476 -0.15 6.22 6.60
CA LEU A 476 0.11 5.27 5.53
C LEU A 476 1.39 5.69 4.81
N SER A 477 2.39 4.81 4.74
CA SER A 477 3.72 5.15 4.20
C SER A 477 4.31 4.10 3.26
N ASN A 478 5.03 4.56 2.23
CA ASN A 478 5.84 3.74 1.32
C ASN A 478 5.03 2.66 0.58
N ALA A 479 4.49 3.03 -0.58
CA ALA A 479 3.79 2.10 -1.46
C ALA A 479 4.43 2.04 -2.84
N ARG A 480 4.51 0.84 -3.43
CA ARG A 480 4.89 0.66 -4.83
C ARG A 480 3.97 1.41 -5.79
N ASN A 481 2.66 1.34 -5.52
CA ASN A 481 1.61 1.91 -6.37
C ASN A 481 0.82 2.98 -5.61
N PHE A 482 -0.01 2.57 -4.65
CA PHE A 482 -0.91 3.44 -3.87
C PHE A 482 -0.83 3.13 -2.37
N LEU A 483 -0.98 4.17 -1.56
CA LEU A 483 -1.08 4.01 -0.10
C LEU A 483 -2.46 3.48 0.29
N LEU A 484 -3.50 3.85 -0.47
CA LEU A 484 -4.84 3.32 -0.32
C LEU A 484 -5.42 2.97 -1.70
N THR A 485 -6.05 1.81 -1.83
CA THR A 485 -6.87 1.46 -3.00
C THR A 485 -8.27 1.08 -2.55
N ILE A 486 -9.27 1.73 -3.14
CA ILE A 486 -10.69 1.48 -2.88
C ILE A 486 -11.40 1.18 -4.19
N GLY A 487 -12.31 0.21 -4.17
CA GLY A 487 -13.07 -0.20 -5.35
C GLY A 487 -14.18 -1.19 -5.00
N SER A 488 -14.76 -1.81 -6.03
CA SER A 488 -15.77 -2.84 -5.86
C SER A 488 -15.36 -4.11 -6.59
N ASN A 489 -15.50 -5.23 -5.91
CA ASN A 489 -15.42 -6.56 -6.52
C ASN A 489 -16.75 -6.93 -7.22
N ASP A 490 -17.82 -6.19 -6.93
CA ASP A 490 -19.09 -6.31 -7.63
C ASP A 490 -19.03 -5.48 -8.92
N TYR A 491 -19.52 -6.07 -10.00
CA TYR A 491 -19.55 -5.42 -11.31
C TYR A 491 -20.73 -5.95 -12.12
N ILE A 492 -21.07 -5.23 -13.19
CA ILE A 492 -22.06 -5.65 -14.17
C ILE A 492 -21.39 -5.95 -15.52
N LYS A 493 -21.94 -6.92 -16.24
CA LYS A 493 -21.55 -7.25 -17.63
C LYS A 493 -22.41 -6.45 -18.61
N ALA A 494 -21.90 -6.23 -19.81
CA ALA A 494 -22.67 -5.65 -20.90
C ALA A 494 -23.84 -6.56 -21.31
N ASP A 495 -24.99 -5.97 -21.65
CA ASP A 495 -26.12 -6.72 -22.19
C ASP A 495 -25.91 -6.93 -23.70
N LEU A 496 -25.49 -8.15 -24.05
CA LEU A 496 -25.12 -8.52 -25.42
C LEU A 496 -26.30 -8.61 -26.39
N LEU A 497 -27.54 -8.64 -25.87
CA LEU A 497 -28.76 -8.84 -26.65
C LEU A 497 -29.65 -7.59 -26.69
N LYS A 498 -29.40 -6.61 -25.83
CA LYS A 498 -30.04 -5.29 -25.91
C LYS A 498 -29.63 -4.59 -27.22
N GLU A 499 -30.59 -3.92 -27.85
CA GLU A 499 -30.35 -3.12 -29.03
C GLU A 499 -29.83 -1.73 -28.64
N TYR A 500 -28.78 -1.29 -29.34
CA TYR A 500 -28.16 0.01 -29.21
C TYR A 500 -28.07 0.67 -30.58
N GLU A 501 -28.03 2.01 -30.59
CA GLU A 501 -27.80 2.80 -31.78
C GLU A 501 -26.30 3.12 -31.90
N PHE A 502 -25.66 2.72 -33.00
CA PHE A 502 -24.25 2.94 -33.27
C PHE A 502 -24.04 3.89 -34.45
N THR A 503 -23.09 4.81 -34.33
CA THR A 503 -22.59 5.62 -35.45
C THR A 503 -21.59 4.82 -36.28
N LEU A 504 -21.78 4.80 -37.59
CA LEU A 504 -20.88 4.18 -38.57
C LEU A 504 -19.78 5.17 -39.02
N LEU A 505 -18.73 4.66 -39.69
CA LEU A 505 -17.63 5.47 -40.21
C LEU A 505 -18.06 6.59 -41.17
N ASN A 506 -19.14 6.38 -41.92
CA ASN A 506 -19.72 7.40 -42.82
C ASN A 506 -20.56 8.45 -42.06
N GLY A 507 -20.91 8.20 -40.80
CA GLY A 507 -21.76 9.03 -39.94
C GLY A 507 -23.23 8.62 -39.92
N GLU A 508 -23.62 7.61 -40.69
CA GLU A 508 -24.96 7.01 -40.60
C GLU A 508 -25.12 6.24 -39.28
N LYS A 509 -26.37 5.97 -38.92
CA LYS A 509 -26.69 5.26 -37.69
C LYS A 509 -27.26 3.88 -38.01
N ILE A 510 -26.93 2.89 -37.18
CA ILE A 510 -27.49 1.55 -37.24
C ILE A 510 -27.95 1.12 -35.85
N THR A 511 -29.09 0.43 -35.78
CA THR A 511 -29.52 -0.26 -34.57
C THR A 511 -29.05 -1.71 -34.62
N SER A 512 -28.34 -2.17 -33.60
CA SER A 512 -27.90 -3.56 -33.51
C SER A 512 -27.65 -3.98 -32.07
N THR A 513 -27.51 -5.27 -31.83
CA THR A 513 -27.02 -5.78 -30.54
C THR A 513 -25.49 -5.75 -30.50
N ILE A 514 -24.89 -5.70 -29.31
CA ILE A 514 -23.42 -5.71 -29.17
C ILE A 514 -22.83 -6.97 -29.82
N ASN A 515 -23.45 -8.14 -29.56
CA ASN A 515 -22.99 -9.42 -30.10
C ASN A 515 -22.97 -9.43 -31.64
N ASN A 516 -23.98 -8.83 -32.27
CA ASN A 516 -24.03 -8.74 -33.72
C ASN A 516 -23.09 -7.65 -34.25
N TYR A 517 -23.07 -6.47 -33.65
CA TYR A 517 -22.29 -5.33 -34.14
C TYR A 517 -20.78 -5.58 -34.09
N LEU A 518 -20.27 -6.16 -32.99
CA LEU A 518 -18.84 -6.45 -32.80
C LEU A 518 -18.40 -7.79 -33.40
N MET A 519 -19.30 -8.56 -34.02
CA MET A 519 -18.93 -9.80 -34.70
C MET A 519 -17.92 -9.54 -35.83
N LYS A 520 -17.02 -10.49 -36.05
CA LYS A 520 -16.04 -10.42 -37.15
C LYS A 520 -16.71 -10.09 -38.48
N SER A 521 -16.13 -9.13 -39.21
CA SER A 521 -16.61 -8.62 -40.50
C SER A 521 -17.96 -7.87 -40.47
N ASN A 522 -18.48 -7.54 -39.29
CA ASN A 522 -19.61 -6.63 -39.15
C ASN A 522 -19.14 -5.20 -38.88
N ALA A 523 -20.07 -4.25 -38.91
CA ALA A 523 -19.77 -2.82 -38.89
C ALA A 523 -18.95 -2.33 -37.67
N GLY A 524 -19.10 -2.96 -36.50
CA GLY A 524 -18.29 -2.64 -35.31
C GLY A 524 -16.87 -3.15 -35.42
N ASP A 525 -16.66 -4.35 -35.97
CA ASP A 525 -15.33 -4.87 -36.29
C ASP A 525 -14.63 -3.98 -37.34
N ASP A 526 -15.34 -3.59 -38.40
CA ASP A 526 -14.81 -2.66 -39.41
C ASP A 526 -14.40 -1.32 -38.82
N THR A 527 -15.22 -0.79 -37.90
CA THR A 527 -14.94 0.47 -37.20
C THR A 527 -13.68 0.36 -36.34
N LEU A 528 -13.56 -0.69 -35.53
CA LEU A 528 -12.41 -0.89 -34.66
C LEU A 528 -11.14 -1.26 -35.44
N ASN A 529 -11.25 -2.02 -36.52
CA ASN A 529 -10.17 -2.27 -37.47
C ASN A 529 -9.67 -0.95 -38.05
N ALA A 530 -10.58 -0.11 -38.54
CA ALA A 530 -10.24 1.20 -39.09
C ALA A 530 -9.60 2.12 -38.05
N PHE A 531 -10.04 2.10 -36.79
CA PHE A 531 -9.42 2.85 -35.71
C PHE A 531 -7.97 2.40 -35.47
N VAL A 532 -7.77 1.10 -35.23
CA VAL A 532 -6.46 0.50 -34.91
C VAL A 532 -5.46 0.73 -36.05
N ILE A 533 -5.89 0.53 -37.30
CA ILE A 533 -5.10 0.77 -38.51
C ILE A 533 -4.96 2.28 -38.82
N GLY A 534 -5.89 3.10 -38.34
CA GLY A 534 -5.96 4.53 -38.66
C GLY A 534 -6.49 4.84 -40.07
N SER A 535 -7.22 3.91 -40.68
CA SER A 535 -7.84 4.10 -42.01
C SER A 535 -9.17 4.83 -41.90
N PHE A 536 -9.15 6.08 -41.48
CA PHE A 536 -10.32 6.96 -41.40
C PHE A 536 -9.95 8.41 -41.71
N THR A 537 -10.89 9.18 -42.26
CA THR A 537 -10.65 10.56 -42.69
C THR A 537 -11.25 11.60 -41.75
N ASP A 538 -12.26 11.24 -40.96
CA ASP A 538 -12.99 12.13 -40.06
C ASP A 538 -12.80 11.69 -38.62
N LYS A 539 -12.01 12.45 -37.86
CA LYS A 539 -11.70 12.17 -36.45
C LYS A 539 -12.92 12.25 -35.54
N GLU A 540 -13.81 13.20 -35.77
CA GLU A 540 -15.00 13.41 -34.93
C GLU A 540 -16.00 12.27 -35.11
N LYS A 541 -16.21 11.83 -36.36
CA LYS A 541 -17.06 10.66 -36.63
C LYS A 541 -16.48 9.38 -36.04
N MET A 542 -15.16 9.16 -36.20
CA MET A 542 -14.49 8.01 -35.59
C MET A 542 -14.61 8.04 -34.07
N ARG A 543 -14.35 9.19 -33.44
CA ARG A 543 -14.50 9.37 -32.00
C ARG A 543 -15.91 9.00 -31.54
N LYS A 544 -16.94 9.50 -32.24
CA LYS A 544 -18.34 9.19 -31.92
C LYS A 544 -18.65 7.70 -32.05
N ALA A 545 -18.23 7.06 -33.13
CA ALA A 545 -18.43 5.62 -33.34
C ALA A 545 -17.79 4.78 -32.22
N ILE A 546 -16.58 5.13 -31.80
CA ILE A 546 -15.87 4.48 -30.68
C ILE A 546 -16.58 4.70 -29.34
N LEU A 547 -17.05 5.93 -29.08
CA LEU A 547 -17.78 6.24 -27.85
C LEU A 547 -19.16 5.56 -27.79
N ASP A 548 -19.85 5.39 -28.93
CA ASP A 548 -21.10 4.62 -28.98
C ASP A 548 -20.86 3.14 -28.59
N ILE A 549 -19.73 2.55 -29.01
CA ILE A 549 -19.30 1.22 -28.54
C ILE A 549 -19.06 1.22 -27.03
N GLN A 550 -18.31 2.19 -26.50
CA GLN A 550 -18.02 2.27 -25.08
C GLN A 550 -19.28 2.42 -24.23
N ASN A 551 -20.23 3.26 -24.66
CA ASN A 551 -21.50 3.49 -23.98
C ASN A 551 -22.39 2.25 -23.97
N ALA A 552 -22.34 1.44 -25.04
CA ALA A 552 -23.07 0.17 -25.07
C ALA A 552 -22.47 -0.85 -24.07
N LEU A 553 -21.14 -0.85 -23.90
CA LEU A 553 -20.44 -1.69 -22.91
C LEU A 553 -20.64 -1.18 -21.46
N ASN A 554 -20.75 0.13 -21.27
CA ASN A 554 -20.88 0.81 -19.98
C ASN A 554 -22.27 1.45 -19.80
N ASP A 555 -23.31 0.65 -19.58
CA ASP A 555 -24.64 1.20 -19.28
C ASP A 555 -24.69 1.75 -17.84
N GLU A 556 -24.20 2.98 -17.68
CA GLU A 556 -24.11 3.68 -16.39
C GLU A 556 -25.44 3.72 -15.64
N SER A 557 -26.57 3.72 -16.37
CA SER A 557 -27.91 3.82 -15.78
C SER A 557 -28.25 2.66 -14.83
N LEU A 558 -27.54 1.54 -14.96
CA LEU A 558 -27.75 0.34 -14.15
C LEU A 558 -27.10 0.41 -12.75
N ILE A 559 -26.06 1.24 -12.58
CA ILE A 559 -25.25 1.28 -11.35
C ILE A 559 -25.02 2.67 -10.77
N LYS A 560 -25.40 3.72 -11.52
CA LYS A 560 -25.26 5.10 -11.09
C LYS A 560 -25.92 5.31 -9.73
N ASP A 561 -25.21 5.96 -8.82
CA ASP A 561 -25.62 6.24 -7.44
C ASP A 561 -25.89 4.99 -6.57
N ILE A 562 -25.48 3.79 -7.01
CA ILE A 562 -25.53 2.54 -6.23
C ILE A 562 -24.13 2.19 -5.75
N TYR A 563 -23.76 2.70 -4.57
CA TYR A 563 -22.42 2.51 -4.02
C TYR A 563 -22.28 1.16 -3.32
N LYS A 564 -21.26 0.38 -3.70
CA LYS A 564 -20.95 -0.93 -3.12
C LYS A 564 -19.74 -0.92 -2.18
N GLY A 565 -19.24 0.27 -1.87
CA GLY A 565 -18.20 0.46 -0.86
C GLY A 565 -18.22 1.89 -0.36
N SER A 566 -17.82 2.09 0.89
CA SER A 566 -17.69 3.43 1.46
C SER A 566 -16.57 3.50 2.49
N MET A 567 -15.80 4.59 2.43
CA MET A 567 -14.70 4.85 3.34
C MET A 567 -14.70 6.29 3.85
N ASN A 568 -14.44 6.46 5.15
CA ASN A 568 -14.16 7.74 5.77
C ASN A 568 -12.70 7.82 6.22
N ILE A 569 -12.01 8.87 5.82
CA ILE A 569 -10.63 9.16 6.22
C ILE A 569 -10.65 10.43 7.06
N LYS A 570 -10.04 10.37 8.23
CA LYS A 570 -10.00 11.50 9.16
C LYS A 570 -8.62 11.61 9.80
N ASP A 571 -8.08 12.83 9.87
CA ASP A 571 -6.83 13.16 10.54
C ASP A 571 -5.66 12.23 10.14
N THR A 572 -5.62 11.79 8.88
CA THR A 572 -4.69 10.75 8.41
C THR A 572 -3.58 11.35 7.54
N MET A 573 -2.39 10.77 7.61
CA MET A 573 -1.22 11.23 6.86
C MET A 573 -0.82 10.23 5.78
N PHE A 574 -0.58 10.74 4.57
CA PHE A 574 -0.14 9.96 3.41
C PHE A 574 1.29 10.34 3.04
N TYR A 575 2.19 9.36 2.96
CA TYR A 575 3.59 9.58 2.66
C TYR A 575 4.15 8.57 1.66
N ARG A 576 4.64 9.07 0.52
CA ARG A 576 5.43 8.33 -0.49
C ARG A 576 4.71 7.14 -1.13
N SER A 577 4.10 7.37 -2.28
CA SER A 577 3.62 6.35 -3.22
C SER A 577 4.45 6.35 -4.51
N GLY A 578 4.27 5.35 -5.38
CA GLY A 578 4.82 5.35 -6.74
C GLY A 578 3.95 6.06 -7.78
N ILE A 579 2.62 6.16 -7.56
CA ILE A 579 1.67 6.70 -8.54
C ILE A 579 0.85 7.84 -7.94
N ALA A 580 0.02 7.53 -6.94
CA ALA A 580 -0.83 8.48 -6.23
C ALA A 580 -1.07 7.99 -4.79
N SER A 581 -1.49 8.86 -3.89
CA SER A 581 -1.78 8.42 -2.52
C SER A 581 -2.97 7.47 -2.47
N ILE A 582 -4.04 7.79 -3.20
CA ILE A 582 -5.28 7.02 -3.24
C ILE A 582 -5.63 6.62 -4.68
N GLY A 583 -5.88 5.34 -4.90
CA GLY A 583 -6.41 4.79 -6.14
C GLY A 583 -7.90 4.46 -6.02
N MET A 584 -8.72 5.06 -6.88
CA MET A 584 -10.13 4.69 -7.07
C MET A 584 -10.20 3.71 -8.25
N ASP A 585 -10.38 2.42 -7.95
CA ASP A 585 -10.29 1.32 -8.91
C ASP A 585 -11.63 1.04 -9.59
N THR A 586 -11.61 0.69 -10.88
CA THR A 586 -12.71 0.04 -11.59
C THR A 586 -12.14 -0.98 -12.58
N MET A 587 -12.96 -1.92 -13.04
CA MET A 587 -12.56 -2.92 -14.02
C MET A 587 -12.42 -2.36 -15.44
N PHE A 588 -11.46 -2.89 -16.19
CA PHE A 588 -11.32 -2.64 -17.63
C PHE A 588 -12.58 -3.09 -18.40
N SER A 589 -13.01 -2.27 -19.36
CA SER A 589 -14.27 -2.46 -20.11
C SER A 589 -14.10 -2.14 -21.60
N GLY A 590 -12.97 -2.52 -22.19
CA GLY A 590 -12.72 -2.37 -23.62
C GLY A 590 -13.41 -3.44 -24.48
N PRO A 591 -13.75 -3.14 -25.75
CA PRO A 591 -14.44 -4.08 -26.66
C PRO A 591 -13.69 -5.39 -26.89
N PHE A 592 -12.36 -5.39 -26.78
CA PHE A 592 -11.55 -6.59 -26.96
C PHE A 592 -11.75 -7.59 -25.82
N LEU A 593 -11.93 -7.10 -24.59
CA LEU A 593 -12.22 -7.94 -23.43
C LEU A 593 -13.59 -8.60 -23.51
N GLU A 594 -14.53 -8.01 -24.26
CA GLU A 594 -15.87 -8.55 -24.44
C GLU A 594 -15.94 -9.55 -25.60
N SER A 595 -15.35 -9.22 -26.76
CA SER A 595 -15.63 -9.94 -28.02
C SER A 595 -14.40 -10.39 -28.81
N SER A 596 -13.18 -10.13 -28.31
CA SER A 596 -11.93 -10.29 -29.08
C SER A 596 -11.86 -9.46 -30.38
N THR A 597 -12.69 -8.42 -30.48
CA THR A 597 -12.73 -7.47 -31.61
C THR A 597 -11.91 -6.23 -31.26
N PRO A 598 -11.09 -5.69 -32.19
CA PRO A 598 -11.05 -5.95 -33.64
C PRO A 598 -10.33 -7.22 -34.09
N SER A 599 -10.80 -7.79 -35.19
CA SER A 599 -10.30 -9.02 -35.78
C SER A 599 -8.87 -8.89 -36.33
N VAL A 600 -8.43 -7.69 -36.74
CA VAL A 600 -7.02 -7.45 -37.13
C VAL A 600 -6.07 -7.72 -35.96
N VAL A 601 -6.47 -7.39 -34.73
CA VAL A 601 -5.64 -7.61 -33.54
C VAL A 601 -5.58 -9.09 -33.21
N ASN A 602 -6.71 -9.78 -33.25
CA ASN A 602 -6.75 -11.23 -33.10
C ASN A 602 -5.87 -11.95 -34.15
N MET A 603 -5.91 -11.50 -35.41
CA MET A 603 -5.04 -12.03 -36.48
C MET A 603 -3.55 -11.83 -36.17
N LEU A 604 -3.16 -10.64 -35.70
CA LEU A 604 -1.78 -10.36 -35.30
C LEU A 604 -1.33 -11.25 -34.14
N LEU A 605 -2.16 -11.37 -33.09
CA LEU A 605 -1.87 -12.19 -31.92
C LEU A 605 -1.77 -13.68 -32.25
N THR A 606 -2.64 -14.18 -33.13
CA THR A 606 -2.55 -15.53 -33.68
C THR A 606 -1.23 -15.73 -34.44
N GLY A 607 -0.82 -14.73 -35.23
CA GLY A 607 0.47 -14.74 -35.92
C GLY A 607 1.69 -14.74 -34.99
N LEU A 608 1.55 -14.17 -33.79
CA LEU A 608 2.56 -14.20 -32.72
C LEU A 608 2.50 -15.48 -31.87
N ASN A 609 1.65 -16.44 -32.22
CA ASN A 609 1.41 -17.68 -31.46
C ASN A 609 0.96 -17.45 -30.01
N VAL A 610 0.22 -16.36 -29.75
CA VAL A 610 -0.41 -16.15 -28.43
C VAL A 610 -1.35 -17.33 -28.16
N PRO A 611 -1.19 -18.04 -27.02
CA PRO A 611 -1.80 -19.34 -26.82
C PRO A 611 -3.31 -19.28 -26.62
N TYR A 612 -3.77 -18.21 -26.00
CA TYR A 612 -5.16 -18.01 -25.63
C TYR A 612 -5.49 -16.52 -25.65
N ILE A 613 -6.66 -16.18 -26.20
CA ILE A 613 -7.19 -14.82 -26.25
C ILE A 613 -8.52 -14.85 -25.51
N PRO A 614 -8.56 -14.45 -24.22
CA PRO A 614 -9.79 -14.43 -23.45
C PRO A 614 -10.79 -13.39 -23.99
N ASN A 615 -12.08 -13.70 -23.87
CA ASN A 615 -13.20 -12.80 -24.11
C ASN A 615 -14.27 -12.94 -23.00
N HIS A 616 -15.25 -12.05 -22.99
CA HIS A 616 -16.26 -11.92 -21.93
C HIS A 616 -15.68 -11.73 -20.51
N VAL A 617 -14.49 -11.15 -20.40
CA VAL A 617 -13.79 -10.91 -19.10
C VAL A 617 -13.85 -9.46 -18.64
N GLY A 618 -14.36 -8.54 -19.48
CA GLY A 618 -14.59 -7.14 -19.11
C GLY A 618 -15.80 -6.95 -18.21
N GLY A 619 -15.98 -5.73 -17.69
CA GLY A 619 -17.16 -5.34 -16.91
C GLY A 619 -17.05 -3.93 -16.36
N MET A 620 -18.14 -3.44 -15.80
CA MET A 620 -18.21 -2.13 -15.15
C MET A 620 -18.46 -2.31 -13.65
N SER A 621 -17.48 -1.94 -12.82
CA SER A 621 -17.58 -2.06 -11.36
C SER A 621 -18.61 -1.10 -10.77
N TYR A 622 -19.27 -1.51 -9.69
CA TYR A 622 -20.10 -0.58 -8.91
C TYR A 622 -19.24 0.52 -8.29
N PRO A 623 -19.74 1.77 -8.22
CA PRO A 623 -18.99 2.87 -7.63
C PRO A 623 -18.81 2.70 -6.12
N VAL A 624 -17.83 3.44 -5.58
CA VAL A 624 -17.60 3.57 -4.13
C VAL A 624 -17.57 5.04 -3.71
N GLU A 625 -17.83 5.30 -2.43
CA GLU A 625 -17.72 6.63 -1.84
C GLU A 625 -16.49 6.76 -0.94
N LEU A 626 -15.77 7.87 -1.08
CA LEU A 626 -14.67 8.24 -0.21
C LEU A 626 -14.90 9.64 0.35
N ASN A 627 -14.93 9.75 1.67
CA ASN A 627 -15.01 11.02 2.38
C ASN A 627 -13.69 11.28 3.11
N ILE A 628 -13.07 12.43 2.86
CA ILE A 628 -11.80 12.81 3.45
C ILE A 628 -12.02 14.07 4.30
N THR A 629 -11.73 13.97 5.60
CA THR A 629 -12.09 14.97 6.60
C THR A 629 -10.95 15.31 7.57
N GLY A 630 -11.13 16.37 8.35
CA GLY A 630 -10.23 16.75 9.44
C GLY A 630 -8.87 17.27 8.95
N LYS A 631 -7.83 17.06 9.76
CA LYS A 631 -6.43 17.46 9.52
C LYS A 631 -5.68 16.48 8.59
N THR A 632 -6.38 15.88 7.62
CA THR A 632 -5.79 14.90 6.69
C THR A 632 -4.79 15.57 5.74
N LYS A 633 -3.58 15.03 5.61
CA LYS A 633 -2.47 15.64 4.86
C LYS A 633 -1.81 14.67 3.89
N PHE A 634 -1.42 15.20 2.72
CA PHE A 634 -0.76 14.46 1.65
C PHE A 634 0.69 14.95 1.47
N TYR A 635 1.65 14.30 2.12
CA TYR A 635 3.09 14.56 2.00
C TYR A 635 3.74 13.82 0.81
N ASP A 636 2.91 13.27 -0.07
CA ASP A 636 3.29 12.35 -1.12
C ASP A 636 3.81 13.06 -2.38
N TYR A 637 4.97 13.70 -2.23
CA TYR A 637 5.72 14.25 -3.35
C TYR A 637 6.57 13.19 -4.03
N LYS A 638 6.40 13.08 -5.35
CA LYS A 638 7.18 12.20 -6.21
C LYS A 638 8.02 13.05 -7.16
N GLU A 639 9.30 12.70 -7.31
CA GLU A 639 10.08 13.22 -8.43
C GLU A 639 9.37 12.81 -9.72
N TRP A 640 9.26 13.73 -10.67
CA TRP A 640 8.48 13.56 -11.89
C TRP A 640 8.82 12.29 -12.66
N ASN A 641 10.12 11.98 -12.74
CA ASN A 641 10.63 10.82 -13.46
C ASN A 641 10.35 9.49 -12.73
N ASN A 642 10.10 9.55 -11.42
CA ASN A 642 9.87 8.39 -10.57
C ASN A 642 8.39 8.00 -10.47
N LEU A 643 7.46 8.78 -11.04
CA LEU A 643 6.09 8.31 -11.21
C LEU A 643 6.15 7.04 -12.06
N ASP A 644 5.57 5.92 -11.65
CA ASP A 644 5.79 4.67 -12.36
C ASP A 644 4.61 3.70 -12.23
N ILE A 645 3.99 3.38 -13.37
CA ILE A 645 2.80 2.52 -13.46
C ILE A 645 3.12 1.05 -13.77
N THR A 646 4.39 0.66 -13.93
CA THR A 646 4.78 -0.73 -14.20
C THR A 646 4.37 -1.69 -13.08
N GLY A 647 4.15 -1.19 -11.87
CA GLY A 647 3.58 -1.96 -10.77
C GLY A 647 2.09 -2.31 -10.92
N LEU A 648 1.36 -1.71 -11.87
CA LEU A 648 -0.05 -2.00 -12.18
C LEU A 648 -0.24 -2.89 -13.40
N ILE A 649 0.64 -2.74 -14.40
CA ILE A 649 0.56 -3.43 -15.68
C ILE A 649 1.95 -3.93 -16.03
N ASN A 650 2.05 -5.22 -16.32
CA ASN A 650 3.25 -5.81 -16.89
C ASN A 650 3.13 -5.76 -18.42
N GLU A 651 4.19 -5.33 -19.11
CA GLU A 651 4.26 -5.31 -20.57
C GLU A 651 5.62 -5.84 -21.03
N ASN A 652 5.60 -6.77 -21.97
CA ASN A 652 6.79 -7.30 -22.65
C ASN A 652 6.84 -6.87 -24.14
N ILE A 653 6.02 -5.88 -24.52
CA ILE A 653 5.99 -5.35 -25.88
C ILE A 653 7.29 -4.62 -26.20
N SER A 654 7.79 -3.84 -25.25
CA SER A 654 9.08 -3.13 -25.36
C SER A 654 10.22 -4.10 -25.71
N SER A 655 10.36 -5.17 -24.95
CA SER A 655 11.38 -6.21 -25.18
C SER A 655 11.23 -6.88 -26.55
N PHE A 656 10.00 -7.25 -26.93
CA PHE A 656 9.73 -7.83 -28.25
C PHE A 656 10.14 -6.89 -29.40
N VAL A 657 9.90 -5.59 -29.23
CA VAL A 657 10.22 -4.59 -30.25
C VAL A 657 11.73 -4.37 -30.35
N ASP A 658 12.45 -4.37 -29.23
CA ASP A 658 13.90 -4.26 -29.24
C ASP A 658 14.57 -5.48 -29.88
N ASP A 659 14.09 -6.69 -29.58
CA ASP A 659 14.53 -7.92 -30.27
C ASP A 659 14.28 -7.83 -31.79
N ALA A 660 13.12 -7.29 -32.18
CA ALA A 660 12.79 -7.08 -33.59
C ALA A 660 13.72 -6.03 -34.24
N LYS A 661 14.08 -4.95 -33.55
CA LYS A 661 15.03 -3.95 -34.08
C LYS A 661 16.38 -4.59 -34.40
N GLU A 662 16.91 -5.39 -33.48
CA GLU A 662 18.19 -6.09 -33.66
C GLU A 662 18.09 -7.11 -34.82
N MET A 663 17.05 -7.93 -34.83
CA MET A 663 16.86 -8.99 -35.81
C MET A 663 16.64 -8.48 -37.24
N PHE A 664 15.93 -7.36 -37.40
CA PHE A 664 15.59 -6.79 -38.70
C PHE A 664 16.49 -5.62 -39.14
N GLY A 665 17.52 -5.29 -38.34
CA GLY A 665 18.48 -4.24 -38.66
C GLY A 665 17.86 -2.84 -38.73
N VAL A 666 16.89 -2.56 -37.85
CA VAL A 666 16.12 -1.31 -37.84
C VAL A 666 16.62 -0.40 -36.73
N THR A 667 16.92 0.85 -37.07
CA THR A 667 17.44 1.85 -36.13
C THR A 667 16.32 2.59 -35.40
N ASP A 668 16.59 3.15 -34.21
CA ASP A 668 15.64 3.99 -33.47
C ASP A 668 15.09 5.17 -34.27
N ALA A 669 15.82 5.65 -35.28
CA ALA A 669 15.35 6.67 -36.21
C ALA A 669 14.07 6.28 -37.00
N ASN A 670 13.75 4.99 -37.10
CA ASN A 670 12.62 4.47 -37.87
C ASN A 670 11.40 4.08 -37.02
N ILE A 671 11.59 3.71 -35.74
CA ILE A 671 10.51 3.19 -34.87
C ILE A 671 10.36 4.05 -33.59
N GLY A 672 11.45 4.68 -33.13
CA GLY A 672 11.55 5.31 -31.83
C GLY A 672 11.52 4.31 -30.67
N ASP A 673 11.75 4.81 -29.47
CA ASP A 673 11.68 4.02 -28.24
C ASP A 673 10.24 3.60 -27.93
N ILE A 674 10.04 2.39 -27.39
CA ILE A 674 8.74 1.90 -26.89
C ILE A 674 8.93 1.47 -25.45
N SER A 675 8.25 2.17 -24.57
CA SER A 675 8.20 1.89 -23.13
C SER A 675 6.76 1.96 -22.65
N ILE A 676 6.53 1.53 -21.40
CA ILE A 676 5.25 1.71 -20.71
C ILE A 676 4.74 3.16 -20.79
N ASP A 677 5.61 4.17 -20.74
CA ASP A 677 5.23 5.60 -20.82
C ASP A 677 4.83 6.02 -22.23
N THR A 678 5.22 5.25 -23.25
CA THR A 678 4.73 5.42 -24.62
C THR A 678 3.37 4.76 -24.79
N ILE A 679 3.21 3.56 -24.22
CA ILE A 679 2.00 2.71 -24.24
C ILE A 679 0.86 3.36 -23.43
N PHE A 680 1.19 3.99 -22.31
CA PHE A 680 0.30 4.73 -21.43
C PHE A 680 0.87 6.11 -21.18
N PRO A 681 0.62 7.09 -22.07
CA PRO A 681 1.24 8.41 -22.02
C PRO A 681 0.70 9.33 -20.93
N ILE A 682 0.24 8.78 -19.80
CA ILE A 682 -0.33 9.46 -18.64
C ILE A 682 0.64 10.54 -18.14
N LYS A 683 1.93 10.21 -17.98
CA LYS A 683 2.96 11.18 -17.58
C LYS A 683 2.94 12.40 -18.49
N SER A 684 3.03 12.21 -19.80
CA SER A 684 3.11 13.34 -20.74
C SER A 684 1.92 14.30 -20.62
N PHE A 685 0.72 13.78 -20.37
CA PHE A 685 -0.50 14.57 -20.18
C PHE A 685 -0.58 15.28 -18.84
N LEU A 686 -0.19 14.59 -17.78
CA LEU A 686 -0.15 15.19 -16.46
C LEU A 686 0.84 16.35 -16.43
N LYS A 687 2.00 16.23 -17.10
CA LYS A 687 3.07 17.25 -17.07
C LYS A 687 2.60 18.63 -17.50
N SER A 688 1.74 18.70 -18.52
CA SER A 688 1.21 19.97 -19.04
C SER A 688 0.05 20.54 -18.22
N SER A 689 -0.48 19.77 -17.27
CA SER A 689 -1.80 20.01 -16.69
C SER A 689 -1.78 20.15 -15.17
N VAL A 690 -0.78 19.60 -14.48
CA VAL A 690 -0.64 19.66 -13.02
C VAL A 690 0.33 20.73 -12.58
N VAL A 691 0.14 21.26 -11.38
CA VAL A 691 1.12 22.13 -10.73
C VAL A 691 2.29 21.28 -10.24
N THR A 692 3.50 21.73 -10.54
CA THR A 692 4.74 21.07 -10.10
C THR A 692 5.52 22.00 -9.18
N THR A 693 6.39 21.42 -8.36
CA THR A 693 7.33 22.17 -7.52
C THR A 693 8.74 21.78 -7.92
N THR A 694 9.65 22.75 -8.02
CA THR A 694 11.06 22.50 -8.35
C THR A 694 11.89 22.71 -7.10
N SER A 695 12.70 21.73 -6.73
CA SER A 695 13.65 21.82 -5.62
C SER A 695 14.86 22.68 -5.99
N SER A 696 15.68 23.01 -4.99
CA SER A 696 16.89 23.81 -5.16
C SER A 696 17.95 23.17 -6.08
N ASP A 697 17.98 21.84 -6.21
CA ASP A 697 18.84 21.09 -7.13
C ASP A 697 18.25 20.94 -8.54
N GLY A 698 17.11 21.57 -8.83
CA GLY A 698 16.48 21.60 -10.15
C GLY A 698 15.58 20.41 -10.47
N LYS A 699 15.38 19.49 -9.53
CA LYS A 699 14.45 18.36 -9.70
C LYS A 699 13.01 18.81 -9.61
N VAL A 700 12.15 18.21 -10.43
CA VAL A 700 10.73 18.56 -10.52
C VAL A 700 9.90 17.52 -9.80
N TYR A 701 8.99 17.97 -8.95
CA TYR A 701 8.14 17.13 -8.12
C TYR A 701 6.66 17.41 -8.35
N VAL A 702 5.84 16.38 -8.12
CA VAL A 702 4.38 16.43 -8.21
C VAL A 702 3.73 15.77 -6.99
N ASN A 703 2.59 16.30 -6.58
CA ASN A 703 1.74 15.73 -5.53
C ASN A 703 0.36 15.39 -6.12
N ILE A 704 0.04 14.09 -6.15
CA ILE A 704 -1.19 13.54 -6.71
C ILE A 704 -1.91 12.77 -5.60
N PRO A 705 -2.83 13.42 -4.87
CA PRO A 705 -3.63 12.75 -3.85
C PRO A 705 -4.47 11.60 -4.40
N ILE A 706 -5.14 11.76 -5.55
CA ILE A 706 -6.12 10.78 -6.05
C ILE A 706 -5.94 10.48 -7.53
N ALA A 707 -6.00 9.20 -7.89
CA ALA A 707 -6.11 8.72 -9.26
C ALA A 707 -7.37 7.84 -9.40
N TYR A 708 -8.22 8.17 -10.37
CA TYR A 708 -9.27 7.30 -10.88
C TYR A 708 -8.73 6.56 -12.09
N TYR A 709 -8.71 5.25 -12.00
CA TYR A 709 -8.22 4.38 -13.06
C TYR A 709 -9.17 3.22 -13.26
N GLY A 710 -8.94 2.44 -14.32
CA GLY A 710 -9.71 1.23 -14.56
C GLY A 710 -10.47 1.16 -15.87
N GLY A 711 -10.38 2.13 -16.78
CA GLY A 711 -10.79 1.99 -18.19
C GLY A 711 -12.29 1.73 -18.52
N GLY A 712 -13.07 1.11 -17.63
CA GLY A 712 -14.53 1.20 -17.57
C GLY A 712 -14.99 2.48 -16.85
N ALA A 713 -16.29 2.75 -16.88
CA ALA A 713 -16.81 3.98 -16.29
C ALA A 713 -16.58 3.99 -14.78
N ASN A 714 -15.80 4.96 -14.30
CA ASN A 714 -15.55 5.14 -12.88
C ASN A 714 -16.48 6.21 -12.32
N LEU A 715 -17.61 5.75 -11.78
CA LEU A 715 -18.66 6.57 -11.18
C LEU A 715 -18.43 6.83 -9.68
N SER A 716 -17.25 6.45 -9.15
CA SER A 716 -16.91 6.62 -7.75
C SER A 716 -16.82 8.09 -7.37
N LYS A 717 -17.17 8.39 -6.12
CA LYS A 717 -17.26 9.76 -5.62
C LYS A 717 -16.23 10.00 -4.53
N VAL A 718 -15.58 11.15 -4.59
CA VAL A 718 -14.73 11.65 -3.51
C VAL A 718 -15.25 12.99 -3.02
N THR A 719 -15.36 13.12 -1.70
CA THR A 719 -15.68 14.38 -1.03
C THR A 719 -14.48 14.80 -0.17
N PHE A 720 -14.05 16.06 -0.29
CA PHE A 720 -13.05 16.68 0.58
C PHE A 720 -13.73 17.70 1.50
N ASP A 721 -13.62 17.48 2.80
CA ASP A 721 -14.00 18.41 3.85
C ASP A 721 -12.86 18.53 4.87
N THR A 722 -11.74 19.04 4.39
CA THR A 722 -10.52 19.19 5.20
C THR A 722 -10.21 20.66 5.44
N GLU A 723 -9.64 20.98 6.59
CA GLU A 723 -9.24 22.34 6.94
C GLU A 723 -8.08 22.83 6.05
N ASP A 724 -7.18 21.92 5.66
CA ASP A 724 -5.93 22.21 4.93
C ASP A 724 -6.07 22.15 3.40
N LEU A 725 -6.97 21.32 2.87
CA LEU A 725 -7.28 21.19 1.44
C LEU A 725 -8.76 21.51 1.21
N LYS A 726 -9.09 22.80 1.13
CA LYS A 726 -10.38 23.21 0.56
C LYS A 726 -10.40 22.83 -0.92
N TYR A 727 -11.57 22.47 -1.46
CA TYR A 727 -11.73 21.99 -2.85
C TYR A 727 -11.01 22.88 -3.90
N ASP A 728 -10.97 24.20 -3.70
CA ASP A 728 -10.28 25.17 -4.58
C ASP A 728 -8.75 25.00 -4.66
N SER A 729 -8.15 24.30 -3.70
CA SER A 729 -6.72 23.98 -3.65
C SER A 729 -6.35 22.70 -4.41
N CYS A 730 -7.34 21.98 -4.94
CA CYS A 730 -7.15 20.77 -5.74
C CYS A 730 -7.61 21.00 -7.18
N LYS A 731 -6.93 20.39 -8.15
CA LYS A 731 -7.29 20.44 -9.57
C LYS A 731 -7.56 19.04 -10.09
N LEU A 732 -8.77 18.84 -10.62
CA LEU A 732 -9.12 17.67 -11.41
C LEU A 732 -8.53 17.81 -12.81
N THR A 733 -7.75 16.81 -13.21
CA THR A 733 -7.19 16.67 -14.57
C THR A 733 -7.76 15.42 -15.21
N VAL A 734 -8.30 15.56 -16.42
CA VAL A 734 -8.83 14.45 -17.22
C VAL A 734 -7.83 14.11 -18.30
N VAL A 735 -7.43 12.84 -18.37
CA VAL A 735 -6.49 12.32 -19.36
C VAL A 735 -7.26 11.42 -20.32
N ASP A 736 -7.63 11.99 -21.46
CA ASP A 736 -8.31 11.29 -22.55
C ASP A 736 -7.28 10.71 -23.53
N LEU A 737 -7.05 9.40 -23.43
CA LEU A 737 -6.12 8.70 -24.32
C LEU A 737 -6.67 8.55 -25.75
N LEU A 738 -8.00 8.51 -25.92
CA LEU A 738 -8.63 8.31 -27.23
C LEU A 738 -8.30 9.47 -28.16
N ASP A 739 -8.36 10.72 -27.69
CA ASP A 739 -8.06 11.90 -28.51
C ASP A 739 -6.62 11.89 -29.07
N LYS A 740 -5.66 11.43 -28.26
CA LYS A 740 -4.26 11.24 -28.70
C LYS A 740 -4.15 10.17 -29.77
N TYR A 741 -4.79 9.04 -29.54
CA TYR A 741 -4.69 7.88 -30.43
C TYR A 741 -5.41 8.09 -31.75
N LEU A 742 -6.49 8.87 -31.77
CA LEU A 742 -7.11 9.36 -32.99
C LEU A 742 -6.20 10.29 -33.81
N SER A 743 -5.21 10.91 -33.16
CA SER A 743 -4.25 11.80 -33.80
C SER A 743 -2.97 11.10 -34.30
N LEU A 744 -2.78 9.82 -34.00
CA LEU A 744 -1.70 9.02 -34.57
C LEU A 744 -1.97 8.74 -36.05
N LYS A 745 -0.97 8.99 -36.91
CA LYS A 745 -1.07 8.77 -38.36
C LYS A 745 -1.46 7.32 -38.68
N GLY A 746 -2.44 7.17 -39.55
CA GLY A 746 -2.92 5.87 -40.03
C GLY A 746 -2.12 5.29 -41.18
N ILE A 747 -2.49 4.07 -41.56
CA ILE A 747 -1.96 3.36 -42.73
C ILE A 747 -2.65 3.87 -44.01
N ASP A 748 -1.85 4.20 -45.03
CA ASP A 748 -2.34 4.29 -46.41
C ASP A 748 -2.27 2.90 -47.05
N LEU A 749 -3.43 2.23 -47.14
CA LEU A 749 -3.55 0.85 -47.63
C LEU A 749 -3.03 0.67 -49.07
N ASP A 750 -3.03 1.73 -49.87
CA ASP A 750 -2.57 1.72 -51.26
C ASP A 750 -1.03 1.70 -51.37
N ASN A 751 -0.31 1.98 -50.28
CA ASN A 751 1.16 2.05 -50.22
C ASN A 751 1.82 0.98 -49.33
N ILE A 752 1.06 0.02 -48.80
CA ILE A 752 1.62 -1.07 -47.99
C ILE A 752 2.33 -2.09 -48.89
N ASN A 753 3.65 -2.14 -48.77
CA ASN A 753 4.39 -3.30 -49.23
C ASN A 753 4.44 -4.34 -48.10
N LEU A 754 3.59 -5.37 -48.15
CA LEU A 754 3.58 -6.47 -47.17
C LEU A 754 4.93 -7.23 -47.09
N ASP A 755 5.82 -7.05 -48.07
CA ASP A 755 7.19 -7.58 -48.04
C ASP A 755 8.19 -6.65 -47.29
N LYS A 756 7.75 -5.46 -46.87
CA LYS A 756 8.48 -4.49 -46.03
C LYS A 756 7.56 -4.01 -44.91
N LEU A 757 7.51 -4.79 -43.84
CA LEU A 757 6.74 -4.48 -42.64
C LEU A 757 7.18 -3.11 -42.08
N ASP A 758 6.34 -2.07 -42.20
CA ASP A 758 6.63 -0.76 -41.63
C ASP A 758 6.44 -0.83 -40.11
N LEU A 759 7.55 -0.89 -39.38
CA LEU A 759 7.52 -1.08 -37.93
C LEU A 759 6.97 0.14 -37.17
N ALA A 760 6.95 1.34 -37.78
CA ALA A 760 6.25 2.49 -37.21
C ALA A 760 4.73 2.31 -37.21
N VAL A 761 4.21 1.58 -38.20
CA VAL A 761 2.79 1.21 -38.29
C VAL A 761 2.42 0.19 -37.22
N ILE A 762 3.26 -0.84 -37.02
CA ILE A 762 3.06 -1.83 -35.95
C ILE A 762 3.07 -1.15 -34.58
N LYS A 763 3.97 -0.18 -34.37
CA LYS A 763 3.97 0.66 -33.17
C LYS A 763 2.63 1.36 -32.95
N ASN A 764 2.09 2.06 -33.95
CA ASN A 764 0.79 2.75 -33.80
C ASN A 764 -0.36 1.78 -33.50
N VAL A 765 -0.36 0.60 -34.13
CA VAL A 765 -1.32 -0.46 -33.85
C VAL A 765 -1.22 -0.92 -32.41
N MET A 766 -0.01 -1.24 -31.92
CA MET A 766 0.21 -1.66 -30.53
C MET A 766 -0.21 -0.61 -29.51
N LEU A 767 0.06 0.68 -29.77
CA LEU A 767 -0.38 1.77 -28.89
C LEU A 767 -1.91 1.88 -28.81
N LYS A 768 -2.61 1.74 -29.95
CA LYS A 768 -4.08 1.77 -30.01
C LYS A 768 -4.73 0.51 -29.43
N CYS A 769 -4.04 -0.63 -29.51
CA CYS A 769 -4.47 -1.90 -28.92
C CYS A 769 -4.67 -1.81 -27.39
N VAL A 770 -4.01 -0.86 -26.73
CA VAL A 770 -4.16 -0.66 -25.29
C VAL A 770 -5.59 -0.22 -24.96
N THR A 771 -6.11 0.78 -25.66
CA THR A 771 -7.46 1.34 -25.39
C THR A 771 -8.61 0.41 -25.80
N ILE A 772 -8.43 -0.50 -26.76
CA ILE A 772 -9.45 -1.52 -27.06
C ILE A 772 -9.56 -2.56 -25.93
N VAL A 773 -8.53 -2.70 -25.08
CA VAL A 773 -8.50 -3.60 -23.93
C VAL A 773 -8.94 -2.87 -22.67
N THR A 774 -8.30 -1.74 -22.34
CA THR A 774 -8.64 -0.99 -21.13
C THR A 774 -10.05 -0.40 -21.21
N GLY A 775 -10.45 0.04 -22.40
CA GLY A 775 -11.60 0.92 -22.61
C GLY A 775 -11.15 2.34 -22.90
N TYR A 776 -12.12 3.16 -23.28
CA TYR A 776 -11.94 4.54 -23.75
C TYR A 776 -12.32 5.59 -22.70
N GLU A 777 -12.73 5.16 -21.50
CA GLU A 777 -13.01 6.09 -20.41
C GLU A 777 -11.74 6.80 -19.97
N PRO A 778 -11.80 8.13 -19.74
CA PRO A 778 -10.61 8.89 -19.41
C PRO A 778 -10.16 8.61 -17.97
N PHE A 779 -8.85 8.57 -17.78
CA PHE A 779 -8.26 8.58 -16.44
C PHE A 779 -8.47 9.96 -15.82
N LYS A 780 -8.71 10.02 -14.50
CA LYS A 780 -8.91 11.29 -13.80
C LYS A 780 -7.93 11.38 -12.64
N PHE A 781 -7.34 12.54 -12.43
CA PHE A 781 -6.36 12.77 -11.36
C PHE A 781 -6.72 14.02 -10.60
N ILE A 782 -6.72 13.95 -9.27
CA ILE A 782 -6.81 15.11 -8.41
C ILE A 782 -5.39 15.42 -7.95
N SER A 783 -4.91 16.61 -8.30
CA SER A 783 -3.57 17.10 -7.98
C SER A 783 -3.66 18.34 -7.09
N VAL A 784 -2.65 18.58 -6.26
CA VAL A 784 -2.60 19.81 -5.48
C VAL A 784 -2.29 20.99 -6.41
N ASN A 785 -3.13 22.02 -6.37
CA ASN A 785 -3.07 23.21 -7.23
C ASN A 785 -2.24 24.36 -6.61
N LYS A 786 -1.75 24.19 -5.38
CA LYS A 786 -0.88 25.15 -4.69
C LYS A 786 0.57 24.72 -4.81
N GLN A 787 1.37 25.52 -5.51
CA GLN A 787 2.82 25.29 -5.63
C GLN A 787 3.47 25.23 -4.24
N GLY A 788 4.29 24.20 -4.01
CA GLY A 788 5.03 24.04 -2.77
C GLY A 788 4.21 23.64 -1.54
N TYR A 789 2.92 23.29 -1.65
CA TYR A 789 2.10 22.88 -0.49
C TYR A 789 2.71 21.69 0.26
N LEU A 790 3.21 21.89 1.48
CA LEU A 790 3.95 20.87 2.24
C LEU A 790 5.21 20.32 1.51
N PHE A 791 5.63 20.95 0.41
CA PHE A 791 6.82 20.55 -0.34
C PHE A 791 8.05 20.97 0.44
N ASP A 792 9.02 20.07 0.60
CA ASP A 792 10.12 20.33 1.53
C ASP A 792 9.62 20.70 2.95
N GLU A 793 8.35 20.43 3.26
CA GLU A 793 7.86 20.20 4.61
C GLU A 793 7.61 18.71 4.79
N GLY A 794 8.17 17.88 3.88
CA GLY A 794 8.12 16.44 3.91
C GLY A 794 8.35 15.95 5.32
N PRO A 795 7.37 15.25 5.86
CA PRO A 795 6.87 15.46 7.20
C PRO A 795 7.77 16.19 8.25
N ARG A 796 8.07 17.49 8.10
CA ARG A 796 9.17 18.25 8.78
C ARG A 796 8.82 18.84 10.17
N ALA A 797 7.65 18.51 10.73
CA ALA A 797 7.27 18.83 12.12
C ALA A 797 7.04 17.51 12.86
N PRO A 798 7.10 17.41 14.21
CA PRO A 798 6.94 16.12 14.88
C PRO A 798 5.51 15.59 14.68
N GLN A 799 5.29 14.82 13.62
CA GLN A 799 3.98 14.28 13.25
C GLN A 799 3.54 13.16 14.17
N ALA A 800 4.49 12.45 14.77
CA ALA A 800 4.28 11.66 15.95
C ALA A 800 3.50 12.43 17.01
N LEU A 801 3.91 13.67 17.29
CA LEU A 801 3.23 14.54 18.25
C LEU A 801 1.83 14.92 17.78
N GLU A 802 1.61 15.19 16.49
CA GLU A 802 0.27 15.45 15.96
C GLU A 802 -0.65 14.23 16.10
N LEU A 803 -0.18 13.04 15.75
CA LEU A 803 -0.93 11.79 15.93
C LEU A 803 -1.25 11.54 17.41
N ILE A 804 -0.27 11.72 18.30
CA ILE A 804 -0.44 11.54 19.74
C ILE A 804 -1.44 12.57 20.31
N LYS A 805 -1.34 13.84 19.92
CA LYS A 805 -2.27 14.91 20.34
C LYS A 805 -3.69 14.69 19.85
N ASN A 806 -3.85 14.34 18.58
CA ASN A 806 -5.15 14.00 18.02
C ASN A 806 -5.79 12.82 18.77
N ALA A 807 -5.00 11.82 19.17
CA ALA A 807 -5.49 10.69 19.97
C ALA A 807 -5.93 11.09 21.40
N GLN A 808 -5.40 12.20 21.91
CA GLN A 808 -5.80 12.82 23.17
C GLN A 808 -7.02 13.76 23.04
N GLY A 809 -7.43 14.07 21.80
CA GLY A 809 -8.60 14.91 21.51
C GLY A 809 -8.28 16.39 21.22
N GLU A 810 -7.04 16.72 20.85
CA GLU A 810 -6.54 18.07 20.57
C GLU A 810 -6.55 18.53 19.09
#